data_AF-A0A812SVJ8-F1
#
_entry.id   AF-A0A812SVJ8-F1
#
_cell.length_a   1.000
_cell.length_b   1.000
_cell.length_c   1.000
_cell.angle_alpha   90.00
_cell.angle_beta   90.00
_cell.angle_gamma   90.00
#
_symmetry.space_group_name_H-M   'P 1'
#
loop_
_entity.id
_entity.type
_entity.pdbx_description
1 polymer ?
#
loop_
_entity_poly.entity_id
_entity_poly.type
_entity_poly.pdbx_seq_one_letter_code
_entity_poly.pdbx_strand_id
1 'polypeptide(L)'
;MVIISNAIYLGIQVESIDPTTPPGPQPATLAVHLTYAIIFSFEVVLRFTAAGPRQYVCGLDWAWNWLDMSVVFSSWTVIALDFLYEDAADTGVSSSIRIVRIIRASRLLRILRTVWVIRFVGALRTLVSSLVDTLRSLFWALLLLFLIMYVFGILFTDVVLEHMQAEGVMDPKLIQYFGSLYTSIATLFRSISGGLDWEAAADSLNPLGIFWVQVFQLYVAFVSFAVLNVMTGVFCNSAIKSAERDQKAKLEDRHDFRALMMKIFKQIDSSGDGKLTLTEFESLFDSEAMKALMETAEIKATDAWTLFTSLDQDGDNLVDVNEFIERCLQLHGPARALDLHSLTRQNMKLAEQLATIELAQKQQMRMFTLPLRGTVHFQDENLEDLRYNWDWWRAKVVSDILSVLQTSTCVIELLPGCIASGWAEAGSSSGTPRYAYVCVVWGASDGYALGASVLGKKLQELQAEQGESADLILMHTDDVPENYLEQLAKIWNLQSTEYIDGVSALYTTKGTRFDGVFTKLSAWKLVEYDKVILLDIDTLPLKPLSALFELEPPAALVRGSSDMEHGAVIDGRCFFSEGDGEPGGWLQSGGINAGVILLRPSLTIFEQMLSEVTSQHHPAHIAGNGPEQDYLTRFFAARVDTPWRHIDVSYNFQLHHIPFALEQVVRYRNQLFESEASDWLPRRLSIDLEDIKLVHFSGELKYWHMTLCRGAEMAEAELCMERFVEQMLAEFASYGAWVTGEEDCVDYGAQRRDGRIVLAGNPMEDITDFVARAFQHARTICAASCNAWHSCALRLLQQLPGLLHELDNPRVPQGCAAVGAEVEVLWPDEGSTWHPARVCGVHADGTYTVHYYTEDRSWSSCKERNVSTARVRALGA
;
A
#
# COMPACT_ATOMS: atom_id res chain seq x y z
N MET A 1 -9.09 -18.60 -29.18
CA MET A 1 -8.13 -19.12 -30.19
C MET A 1 -8.50 -18.77 -31.62
N VAL A 2 -9.68 -19.17 -32.14
CA VAL A 2 -10.11 -18.91 -33.54
C VAL A 2 -10.07 -17.41 -33.92
N ILE A 3 -10.40 -16.54 -32.97
CA ILE A 3 -10.43 -15.08 -33.18
C ILE A 3 -9.01 -14.51 -33.30
N ILE A 4 -8.11 -14.96 -32.43
CA ILE A 4 -6.71 -14.56 -32.42
C ILE A 4 -6.04 -15.07 -33.71
N SER A 5 -6.32 -16.29 -34.13
CA SER A 5 -5.79 -16.83 -35.39
C SER A 5 -6.32 -16.08 -36.61
N ASN A 6 -7.59 -15.65 -36.61
CA ASN A 6 -8.15 -14.80 -37.66
C ASN A 6 -7.49 -13.40 -37.67
N ALA A 7 -7.24 -12.79 -36.51
CA ALA A 7 -6.57 -11.50 -36.41
C ALA A 7 -5.10 -11.56 -36.90
N ILE A 8 -4.36 -12.60 -36.51
CA ILE A 8 -2.99 -12.84 -36.99
C ILE A 8 -2.99 -13.07 -38.51
N TYR A 9 -3.94 -13.87 -39.01
CA TYR A 9 -4.08 -14.12 -40.45
C TYR A 9 -4.38 -12.84 -41.24
N LEU A 10 -5.23 -11.95 -40.73
CA LEU A 10 -5.48 -10.64 -41.33
C LEU A 10 -4.21 -9.79 -41.40
N GLY A 11 -3.37 -9.80 -40.35
CA GLY A 11 -2.08 -9.11 -40.35
C GLY A 11 -1.11 -9.66 -41.41
N ILE A 12 -0.95 -10.98 -41.47
CA ILE A 12 -0.10 -11.65 -42.49
C ILE A 12 -0.63 -11.36 -43.90
N GLN A 13 -1.95 -11.34 -44.09
CA GLN A 13 -2.57 -11.00 -45.36
C GLN A 13 -2.25 -9.57 -45.79
N VAL A 14 -2.32 -8.59 -44.89
CA VAL A 14 -2.01 -7.19 -45.21
C VAL A 14 -0.56 -7.04 -45.65
N GLU A 15 0.38 -7.68 -44.95
CA GLU A 15 1.82 -7.64 -45.27
C GLU A 15 2.16 -8.32 -46.62
N SER A 16 1.41 -9.37 -46.97
CA SER A 16 1.63 -10.16 -48.19
C SER A 16 0.94 -9.60 -49.45
N ILE A 17 0.20 -8.48 -49.33
CA ILE A 17 -0.42 -7.83 -50.50
C ILE A 17 0.65 -7.05 -51.26
N ASP A 18 1.00 -7.54 -52.45
CA ASP A 18 1.82 -6.79 -53.40
C ASP A 18 0.97 -5.69 -54.09
N PRO A 19 1.38 -4.40 -54.00
CA PRO A 19 0.65 -3.28 -54.59
C PRO A 19 0.60 -3.30 -56.13
N THR A 20 1.43 -4.13 -56.79
CA THR A 20 1.50 -4.23 -58.25
C THR A 20 0.57 -5.30 -58.84
N THR A 21 0.03 -6.19 -58.00
CA THR A 21 -0.87 -7.26 -58.42
C THR A 21 -2.32 -6.78 -58.42
N PRO A 22 -3.13 -7.04 -59.48
CA PRO A 22 -4.52 -6.62 -59.50
C PRO A 22 -5.30 -7.24 -58.32
N PRO A 23 -6.24 -6.49 -57.71
CA PRO A 23 -6.99 -6.96 -56.57
C PRO A 23 -7.95 -8.07 -57.01
N GLY A 24 -7.54 -9.32 -56.87
CA GLY A 24 -8.39 -10.50 -57.00
C GLY A 24 -8.35 -11.32 -55.71
N PRO A 25 -9.48 -11.88 -55.25
CA PRO A 25 -9.46 -12.79 -54.10
C PRO A 25 -8.65 -14.04 -54.48
N GLN A 26 -7.61 -14.36 -53.71
CA GLN A 26 -6.92 -15.64 -53.91
C GLN A 26 -7.83 -16.75 -53.36
N PRO A 27 -8.06 -17.86 -54.09
CA PRO A 27 -9.00 -18.91 -53.68
C PRO A 27 -8.70 -19.47 -52.28
N ALA A 28 -7.42 -19.61 -51.93
CA ALA A 28 -6.98 -20.03 -50.61
C ALA A 28 -7.36 -19.02 -49.51
N THR A 29 -7.24 -17.72 -49.78
CA THR A 29 -7.61 -16.67 -48.82
C THR A 29 -9.13 -16.57 -48.64
N LEU A 30 -9.88 -16.72 -49.73
CA LEU A 30 -11.35 -16.74 -49.69
C LEU A 30 -11.86 -17.94 -48.88
N ALA A 31 -11.27 -19.12 -49.07
CA ALA A 31 -11.59 -20.32 -48.30
C ALA A 31 -11.38 -20.11 -46.80
N VAL A 32 -10.25 -19.52 -46.40
CA VAL A 32 -9.96 -19.21 -44.98
C VAL A 32 -10.95 -18.19 -44.41
N HIS A 33 -11.25 -17.11 -45.15
CA HIS A 33 -12.26 -16.11 -44.74
C HIS A 33 -13.66 -16.71 -44.59
N LEU A 34 -14.03 -17.61 -45.50
CA LEU A 34 -15.31 -18.33 -45.47
C LEU A 34 -15.38 -19.26 -44.24
N THR A 35 -14.32 -20.00 -43.94
CA THR A 35 -14.25 -20.86 -42.76
C THR A 35 -14.47 -20.04 -41.47
N TYR A 36 -13.78 -18.91 -41.33
CA TYR A 36 -13.97 -18.04 -40.15
C TYR A 36 -15.39 -17.44 -40.10
N ALA A 37 -15.93 -16.97 -41.23
CA ALA A 37 -17.29 -16.42 -41.28
C ALA A 37 -18.36 -17.45 -40.88
N ILE A 38 -18.22 -18.71 -41.31
CA ILE A 38 -19.12 -19.81 -40.93
C ILE A 38 -19.03 -20.09 -39.43
N ILE A 39 -17.82 -20.22 -38.89
CA ILE A 39 -17.61 -20.50 -37.47
C ILE A 39 -18.23 -19.38 -36.60
N PHE A 40 -18.02 -18.12 -36.95
CA PHE A 40 -18.56 -16.98 -36.18
C PHE A 40 -20.08 -16.86 -36.32
N SER A 41 -20.62 -17.15 -37.50
CA SER A 41 -22.08 -17.19 -37.70
C SER A 41 -22.73 -18.27 -36.85
N PHE A 42 -22.11 -19.45 -36.81
CA PHE A 42 -22.60 -20.56 -35.99
C PHE A 42 -22.57 -20.21 -34.50
N GLU A 43 -21.49 -19.61 -34.02
CA GLU A 43 -21.37 -19.13 -32.64
C GLU A 43 -22.45 -18.10 -32.27
N VAL A 44 -22.68 -17.10 -33.14
CA VAL A 44 -23.70 -16.06 -32.91
C VAL A 44 -25.11 -16.64 -32.94
N VAL A 45 -25.40 -17.55 -33.87
CA VAL A 45 -26.70 -18.24 -33.94
C VAL A 45 -26.94 -19.06 -32.67
N LEU A 46 -25.95 -19.84 -32.21
CA LEU A 46 -26.08 -20.61 -30.98
C LEU A 46 -26.37 -19.70 -29.77
N ARG A 47 -25.65 -18.59 -29.63
CA ARG A 47 -25.88 -17.62 -28.55
C ARG A 47 -27.24 -16.96 -28.65
N PHE A 48 -27.67 -16.59 -29.85
CA PHE A 48 -28.98 -16.00 -30.10
C PHE A 48 -30.11 -16.95 -29.73
N THR A 49 -29.99 -18.23 -30.11
CA THR A 49 -30.98 -19.26 -29.77
C THR A 49 -30.98 -19.64 -28.29
N ALA A 50 -29.82 -19.60 -27.63
CA ALA A 50 -29.69 -19.94 -26.22
C ALA A 50 -30.22 -18.82 -25.30
N ALA A 51 -29.93 -17.55 -25.62
CA ALA A 51 -30.38 -16.41 -24.81
C ALA A 51 -31.82 -15.96 -25.15
N GLY A 52 -32.31 -16.26 -26.35
CA GLY A 52 -33.59 -15.78 -26.84
C GLY A 52 -33.53 -14.33 -27.38
N PRO A 53 -34.41 -13.97 -28.33
CA PRO A 53 -34.28 -12.74 -29.12
C PRO A 53 -34.36 -11.46 -28.29
N ARG A 54 -35.19 -11.43 -27.24
CA ARG A 54 -35.40 -10.24 -26.41
C ARG A 54 -34.20 -9.96 -25.50
N GLN A 55 -33.63 -11.01 -24.91
CA GLN A 55 -32.48 -10.89 -24.00
C GLN A 55 -31.18 -10.69 -24.77
N TYR A 56 -31.04 -11.28 -25.96
CA TYR A 56 -29.85 -11.07 -26.78
C TYR A 56 -29.72 -9.62 -27.30
N VAL A 57 -30.84 -9.01 -27.71
CA VAL A 57 -30.85 -7.67 -28.33
C VAL A 57 -30.96 -6.52 -27.33
N CYS A 58 -31.56 -6.75 -26.15
CA CYS A 58 -31.81 -5.71 -25.15
C CYS A 58 -31.33 -6.07 -23.72
N GLY A 59 -30.53 -7.12 -23.56
CA GLY A 59 -29.97 -7.53 -22.26
C GLY A 59 -28.76 -6.70 -21.82
N LEU A 60 -28.14 -7.08 -20.70
CA LEU A 60 -26.97 -6.37 -20.13
C LEU A 60 -25.81 -6.21 -21.15
N ASP A 61 -25.56 -7.24 -21.96
CA ASP A 61 -24.50 -7.28 -22.97
C ASP A 61 -24.95 -6.80 -24.37
N TRP A 62 -26.08 -6.10 -24.47
CA TRP A 62 -26.69 -5.75 -25.76
C TRP A 62 -25.70 -5.07 -26.73
N ALA A 63 -24.87 -4.15 -26.24
CA ALA A 63 -23.90 -3.43 -27.06
C ALA A 63 -22.84 -4.37 -27.68
N TRP A 64 -22.39 -5.36 -26.92
CA TRP A 64 -21.42 -6.36 -27.38
C TRP A 64 -22.06 -7.36 -28.35
N ASN A 65 -23.32 -7.73 -28.14
CA ASN A 65 -24.07 -8.59 -29.04
C ASN A 65 -24.35 -7.90 -30.39
N TRP A 66 -24.66 -6.60 -30.37
CA TRP A 66 -24.78 -5.79 -31.58
C TRP A 66 -23.45 -5.66 -32.33
N LEU A 67 -22.34 -5.52 -31.60
CA LEU A 67 -21.01 -5.55 -32.18
C LEU A 67 -20.74 -6.89 -32.88
N ASP A 68 -20.99 -8.02 -32.22
CA ASP A 68 -20.83 -9.37 -32.79
C ASP A 68 -21.67 -9.55 -34.07
N MET A 69 -22.94 -9.15 -34.03
CA MET A 69 -23.83 -9.19 -35.18
C MET A 69 -23.32 -8.32 -36.34
N SER A 70 -22.80 -7.13 -36.03
CA SER A 70 -22.22 -6.22 -37.04
C SER A 70 -20.94 -6.80 -37.67
N VAL A 71 -20.12 -7.52 -36.90
CA VAL A 71 -18.89 -8.17 -37.37
C VAL A 71 -19.22 -9.35 -38.28
N VAL A 72 -20.20 -10.19 -37.90
CA VAL A 72 -20.67 -11.29 -38.76
C VAL A 72 -21.30 -10.74 -40.04
N PHE A 73 -22.17 -9.75 -39.92
CA PHE A 73 -22.80 -9.09 -41.07
C PHE A 73 -21.75 -8.50 -42.02
N SER A 74 -20.82 -7.69 -41.50
CA SER A 74 -19.75 -7.11 -42.31
C SER A 74 -18.90 -8.19 -42.99
N SER A 75 -18.69 -9.34 -42.33
CA SER A 75 -17.93 -10.45 -42.91
C SER A 75 -18.61 -11.07 -44.12
N TRP A 76 -19.93 -11.29 -44.05
CA TRP A 76 -20.71 -11.76 -45.18
C TRP A 76 -20.83 -10.70 -46.28
N THR A 77 -20.95 -9.41 -45.94
CA THR A 77 -20.98 -8.36 -46.97
C THR A 77 -19.68 -8.30 -47.76
N VAL A 78 -18.52 -8.46 -47.12
CA VAL A 78 -17.23 -8.49 -47.82
C VAL A 78 -17.11 -9.71 -48.72
N ILE A 79 -17.50 -10.90 -48.23
CA ILE A 79 -17.47 -12.14 -49.02
C ILE A 79 -18.43 -12.06 -50.22
N ALA A 80 -19.65 -11.56 -50.01
CA ALA A 80 -20.63 -11.38 -51.08
C ALA A 80 -20.14 -10.38 -52.14
N LEU A 81 -19.51 -9.28 -51.72
CA LEU A 81 -18.90 -8.33 -52.65
C LEU A 81 -17.72 -8.94 -53.43
N ASP A 82 -16.92 -9.79 -52.80
CA ASP A 82 -15.81 -10.50 -53.46
C ASP A 82 -16.33 -11.49 -54.53
N PHE A 83 -17.44 -12.21 -54.28
CA PHE A 83 -18.10 -13.08 -55.27
C PHE A 83 -18.76 -12.29 -56.42
N LEU A 84 -19.48 -11.22 -56.09
CA LEU A 84 -20.09 -10.35 -57.11
C LEU A 84 -19.05 -9.68 -58.00
N TYR A 85 -17.84 -9.46 -57.49
CA TYR A 85 -16.72 -8.94 -58.28
C TYR A 85 -16.15 -9.98 -59.25
N GLU A 86 -16.00 -11.24 -58.84
CA GLU A 86 -15.57 -12.33 -59.75
C GLU A 86 -16.58 -12.53 -60.89
N ASP A 87 -17.88 -12.60 -60.59
CA ASP A 87 -18.93 -12.73 -61.63
C ASP A 87 -19.01 -11.50 -62.56
N ALA A 88 -18.80 -10.29 -62.03
CA ALA A 88 -18.78 -9.06 -62.82
C ALA A 88 -17.53 -8.95 -63.72
N ALA A 89 -16.40 -9.53 -63.28
CA ALA A 89 -15.18 -9.60 -64.07
C ALA A 89 -15.34 -10.57 -65.27
N ASP A 90 -16.05 -11.68 -65.08
CA ASP A 90 -16.30 -12.68 -66.14
C ASP A 90 -17.37 -12.25 -67.16
N THR A 91 -18.34 -11.41 -66.77
CA THR A 91 -19.42 -10.94 -67.66
C THR A 91 -19.05 -9.71 -68.51
N GLY A 92 -17.82 -9.19 -68.39
CA GLY A 92 -17.32 -8.10 -69.23
C GLY A 92 -18.03 -6.75 -69.05
N VAL A 93 -18.86 -6.60 -68.00
CA VAL A 93 -19.58 -5.36 -67.72
C VAL A 93 -18.61 -4.36 -67.09
N SER A 94 -17.98 -3.55 -67.95
CA SER A 94 -17.22 -2.38 -67.54
C SER A 94 -18.13 -1.31 -66.93
N SER A 95 -18.57 -1.48 -65.68
CA SER A 95 -19.30 -0.42 -64.99
C SER A 95 -18.91 -0.30 -63.53
N SER A 96 -17.94 0.60 -63.33
CA SER A 96 -18.01 1.73 -62.39
C SER A 96 -16.80 1.75 -61.47
N ILE A 97 -15.91 2.72 -61.71
CA ILE A 97 -14.86 3.16 -60.77
C ILE A 97 -15.41 3.34 -59.34
N ARG A 98 -16.71 3.64 -59.20
CA ARG A 98 -17.44 3.67 -57.92
C ARG A 98 -17.53 2.31 -57.23
N ILE A 99 -17.87 1.23 -57.93
CA ILE A 99 -17.99 -0.12 -57.35
C ILE A 99 -16.61 -0.63 -56.92
N VAL A 100 -15.58 -0.42 -57.72
CA VAL A 100 -14.19 -0.78 -57.35
C VAL A 100 -13.70 0.02 -56.13
N ARG A 101 -14.05 1.31 -56.02
CA ARG A 101 -13.73 2.13 -54.83
C ARG A 101 -14.49 1.64 -53.58
N ILE A 102 -15.75 1.26 -53.73
CA ILE A 102 -16.57 0.71 -52.64
C ILE A 102 -16.03 -0.64 -52.17
N ILE A 103 -15.60 -1.52 -53.10
CA ILE A 103 -14.97 -2.81 -52.78
C ILE A 103 -13.61 -2.61 -52.11
N ARG A 104 -12.84 -1.58 -52.50
CA ARG A 104 -11.60 -1.22 -51.78
C ARG A 104 -11.88 -0.71 -50.38
N ALA A 105 -12.92 0.11 -50.21
CA ALA A 105 -13.33 0.64 -48.91
C ALA A 105 -13.93 -0.44 -47.99
N SER A 106 -14.65 -1.43 -48.53
CA SER A 106 -15.21 -2.54 -47.75
C SER A 106 -14.14 -3.41 -47.10
N ARG A 107 -12.88 -3.39 -47.60
CA ARG A 107 -11.74 -4.03 -46.94
C ARG A 107 -11.44 -3.43 -45.57
N LEU A 108 -11.77 -2.17 -45.31
CA LEU A 108 -11.62 -1.54 -43.99
C LEU A 108 -12.59 -2.15 -42.97
N LEU A 109 -13.73 -2.70 -43.40
CA LEU A 109 -14.64 -3.41 -42.52
C LEU A 109 -14.01 -4.68 -41.93
N ARG A 110 -12.94 -5.21 -42.54
CA ARG A 110 -12.17 -6.34 -41.98
C ARG A 110 -11.51 -5.97 -40.64
N ILE A 111 -11.20 -4.69 -40.40
CA ILE A 111 -10.62 -4.19 -39.13
C ILE A 111 -11.62 -4.35 -37.97
N LEU A 112 -12.93 -4.25 -38.25
CA LEU A 112 -13.96 -4.48 -37.22
C LEU A 112 -13.89 -5.90 -36.64
N ARG A 113 -13.35 -6.87 -37.39
CA ARG A 113 -13.13 -8.24 -36.89
C ARG A 113 -12.03 -8.31 -35.82
N THR A 114 -11.08 -7.37 -35.81
CA THR A 114 -10.03 -7.30 -34.77
C THR A 114 -10.59 -6.72 -33.48
N VAL A 115 -11.54 -5.77 -33.56
CA VAL A 115 -12.27 -5.23 -32.41
C VAL A 115 -13.02 -6.33 -31.66
N TRP A 116 -13.41 -7.39 -32.36
CA TRP A 116 -14.07 -8.55 -31.78
C TRP A 116 -13.23 -9.27 -30.70
N VAL A 117 -11.89 -9.20 -30.76
CA VAL A 117 -10.98 -9.75 -29.73
C VAL A 117 -11.23 -9.11 -28.35
N ILE A 118 -11.61 -7.82 -28.32
CA ILE A 118 -11.82 -7.05 -27.09
C ILE A 118 -12.88 -7.67 -26.20
N ARG A 119 -13.91 -8.29 -26.80
CA ARG A 119 -15.00 -8.94 -26.07
C ARG A 119 -14.56 -10.20 -25.33
N PHE A 120 -13.52 -10.88 -25.78
CA PHE A 120 -13.08 -12.16 -25.22
C PHE A 120 -12.03 -12.00 -24.12
N VAL A 121 -11.36 -10.85 -24.06
CA VAL A 121 -10.38 -10.55 -23.03
C VAL A 121 -11.03 -9.67 -21.98
N GLY A 122 -11.45 -10.28 -20.87
CA GLY A 122 -12.16 -9.57 -19.79
C GLY A 122 -11.41 -8.32 -19.29
N ALA A 123 -10.09 -8.43 -19.10
CA ALA A 123 -9.24 -7.29 -18.72
C ALA A 123 -9.30 -6.16 -19.76
N LEU A 124 -9.27 -6.48 -21.05
CA LEU A 124 -9.32 -5.50 -22.13
C LEU A 124 -10.70 -4.85 -22.25
N ARG A 125 -11.78 -5.61 -22.03
CA ARG A 125 -13.16 -5.09 -21.97
C ARG A 125 -13.31 -4.06 -20.84
N THR A 126 -12.78 -4.35 -19.66
CA THR A 126 -12.82 -3.44 -18.51
C THR A 126 -12.00 -2.16 -18.76
N LEU A 127 -10.82 -2.30 -19.36
CA LEU A 127 -10.01 -1.15 -19.77
C LEU A 127 -10.70 -0.28 -20.83
N VAL A 128 -11.37 -0.89 -21.81
CA VAL A 128 -12.11 -0.16 -22.85
C VAL A 128 -13.36 0.52 -22.27
N SER A 129 -14.08 -0.13 -21.36
CA SER A 129 -15.24 0.48 -20.69
C SER A 129 -14.83 1.70 -19.88
N SER A 130 -13.78 1.60 -19.07
CA SER A 130 -13.24 2.74 -18.30
C SER A 130 -12.71 3.87 -19.20
N LEU A 131 -12.15 3.54 -20.37
CA LEU A 131 -11.76 4.54 -21.35
C LEU A 131 -12.97 5.24 -21.99
N VAL A 132 -14.04 4.52 -22.31
CA VAL A 132 -15.28 5.12 -22.82
C VAL A 132 -15.94 6.03 -21.78
N ASP A 133 -15.92 5.63 -20.51
CA ASP A 133 -16.48 6.43 -19.41
C ASP A 133 -15.69 7.73 -19.19
N THR A 134 -14.36 7.69 -19.30
CA THR A 134 -13.52 8.90 -19.24
C THR A 134 -13.69 9.79 -20.47
N LEU A 135 -13.81 9.22 -21.67
CA LEU A 135 -14.07 9.98 -22.92
C LEU A 135 -15.38 10.77 -22.86
N ARG A 136 -16.42 10.27 -22.18
CA ARG A 136 -17.69 11.00 -22.00
C ARG A 136 -17.50 12.33 -21.29
N SER A 137 -16.57 12.38 -20.32
CA SER A 137 -16.23 13.62 -19.63
C SER A 137 -15.33 14.53 -20.47
N LEU A 138 -14.41 13.95 -21.25
CA LEU A 138 -13.50 14.67 -22.14
C LEU A 138 -14.23 15.33 -23.31
N PHE A 139 -15.34 14.75 -23.78
CA PHE A 139 -16.11 15.24 -24.92
C PHE A 139 -16.47 16.72 -24.81
N TRP A 140 -16.91 17.16 -23.63
CA TRP A 140 -17.30 18.56 -23.42
C TRP A 140 -16.11 19.52 -23.46
N ALA A 141 -14.95 19.10 -22.95
CA ALA A 141 -13.71 19.88 -23.04
C ALA A 141 -13.21 19.99 -24.49
N LEU A 142 -13.27 18.89 -25.25
CA LEU A 142 -12.93 18.87 -26.68
C LEU A 142 -13.90 19.71 -27.50
N LEU A 143 -15.20 19.68 -27.17
CA LEU A 143 -16.21 20.52 -27.81
C LEU A 143 -15.94 22.01 -27.56
N LEU A 144 -15.55 22.38 -26.33
CA LEU A 144 -15.16 23.74 -26.00
C LEU A 144 -13.92 24.18 -26.79
N LEU A 145 -12.89 23.34 -26.85
CA LEU A 145 -11.69 23.61 -27.65
C LEU A 145 -12.03 23.78 -29.13
N PHE A 146 -12.89 22.92 -29.69
CA PHE A 146 -13.37 23.05 -31.06
C PHE A 146 -14.13 24.36 -31.29
N LEU A 147 -15.00 24.76 -30.36
CA LEU A 147 -15.75 26.02 -30.46
C LEU A 147 -14.81 27.23 -30.48
N ILE A 148 -13.78 27.24 -29.63
CA ILE A 148 -12.76 28.29 -29.62
C ILE A 148 -12.02 28.33 -30.97
N MET A 149 -11.54 27.17 -31.45
CA MET A 149 -10.89 27.08 -32.77
C MET A 149 -11.82 27.51 -33.91
N TYR A 150 -13.10 27.21 -33.82
CA TYR A 150 -14.09 27.59 -34.82
C TYR A 150 -14.28 29.11 -34.88
N VAL A 151 -14.40 29.77 -33.72
CA VAL A 151 -14.54 31.23 -33.63
C VAL A 151 -13.30 31.94 -34.18
N PHE A 152 -12.10 31.56 -33.73
CA PHE A 152 -10.86 32.14 -34.26
C PHE A 152 -10.63 31.78 -35.73
N GLY A 153 -11.04 30.58 -36.15
CA GLY A 153 -10.96 30.13 -37.53
C GLY A 153 -11.82 30.98 -38.48
N ILE A 154 -13.03 31.34 -38.07
CA ILE A 154 -13.87 32.29 -38.81
C ILE A 154 -13.17 33.65 -38.88
N LEU A 155 -12.71 34.16 -37.74
CA LEU A 155 -12.08 35.48 -37.66
C LEU A 155 -10.86 35.61 -38.58
N PHE A 156 -9.93 34.66 -38.57
CA PHE A 156 -8.76 34.74 -39.46
C PHE A 156 -9.12 34.55 -40.93
N THR A 157 -10.03 33.63 -41.26
CA THR A 157 -10.47 33.46 -42.66
C THR A 157 -11.17 34.71 -43.20
N ASP A 158 -12.01 35.36 -42.40
CA ASP A 158 -12.75 36.56 -42.81
C ASP A 158 -11.80 37.72 -43.12
N VAL A 159 -10.85 37.98 -42.23
CA VAL A 159 -9.83 39.04 -42.41
C VAL A 159 -8.95 38.78 -43.64
N VAL A 160 -8.55 37.52 -43.84
CA VAL A 160 -7.75 37.13 -45.01
C VAL A 160 -8.55 37.35 -46.30
N LEU A 161 -9.82 36.96 -46.33
CA LEU A 161 -10.69 37.18 -47.48
C LEU A 161 -10.93 38.67 -47.77
N GLU A 162 -11.14 39.49 -46.73
CA GLU A 162 -11.30 40.94 -46.86
C GLU A 162 -10.05 41.60 -47.43
N HIS A 163 -8.87 41.24 -46.91
CA HIS A 163 -7.59 41.75 -47.42
C HIS A 163 -7.35 41.35 -48.89
N MET A 164 -7.65 40.10 -49.25
CA MET A 164 -7.54 39.61 -50.63
C MET A 164 -8.51 40.34 -51.58
N GLN A 165 -9.71 40.69 -51.12
CA GLN A 165 -10.68 41.47 -51.89
C GLN A 165 -10.26 42.94 -52.03
N ALA A 166 -9.67 43.53 -50.99
CA ALA A 166 -9.26 44.92 -50.96
C ALA A 166 -8.00 45.18 -51.82
N GLU A 167 -6.98 44.32 -51.73
CA GLU A 167 -5.72 44.52 -52.44
C GLU A 167 -5.64 43.81 -53.80
N GLY A 168 -6.51 42.81 -54.05
CA GLY A 168 -6.48 42.02 -55.29
C GLY A 168 -5.24 41.13 -55.44
N VAL A 169 -4.45 40.96 -54.37
CA VAL A 169 -3.22 40.16 -54.33
C VAL A 169 -3.48 38.83 -53.61
N MET A 170 -3.05 37.73 -54.22
CA MET A 170 -3.16 36.37 -53.69
C MET A 170 -1.82 35.96 -53.07
N ASP A 171 -1.62 36.17 -51.77
CA ASP A 171 -0.43 35.66 -51.07
C ASP A 171 -0.56 34.14 -50.84
N PRO A 172 0.33 33.30 -51.41
CA PRO A 172 0.28 31.85 -51.26
C PRO A 172 0.33 31.37 -49.80
N LYS A 173 1.05 32.08 -48.92
CA LYS A 173 1.19 31.69 -47.51
C LYS A 173 -0.09 31.94 -46.72
N LEU A 174 -0.73 33.10 -46.92
CA LEU A 174 -2.03 33.42 -46.33
C LEU A 174 -3.10 32.41 -46.74
N ILE A 175 -3.11 32.00 -48.02
CA ILE A 175 -4.04 30.99 -48.54
C ILE A 175 -3.75 29.61 -47.95
N GLN A 176 -2.48 29.24 -47.83
CA GLN A 176 -2.06 27.95 -47.28
C GLN A 176 -2.51 27.76 -45.82
N TYR A 177 -2.40 28.81 -45.01
CA TYR A 177 -2.70 28.75 -43.57
C TYR A 177 -4.16 29.12 -43.24
N PHE A 178 -4.73 30.13 -43.90
CA PHE A 178 -6.00 30.74 -43.50
C PHE A 178 -7.03 30.93 -44.65
N GLY A 179 -6.74 30.41 -45.85
CA GLY A 179 -7.56 30.65 -47.06
C GLY A 179 -8.96 30.01 -47.07
N SER A 180 -9.27 29.14 -46.11
CA SER A 180 -10.59 28.58 -45.89
C SER A 180 -10.81 28.32 -44.39
N LEU A 181 -12.06 28.21 -43.96
CA LEU A 181 -12.37 27.90 -42.56
C LEU A 181 -11.72 26.60 -42.09
N TYR A 182 -11.72 25.56 -42.94
CA TYR A 182 -11.08 24.29 -42.62
C TYR A 182 -9.56 24.43 -42.43
N THR A 183 -8.89 25.14 -43.36
CA THR A 183 -7.44 25.34 -43.27
C THR A 183 -7.08 26.20 -42.06
N SER A 184 -7.88 27.22 -41.73
CA SER A 184 -7.68 28.03 -40.51
C SER A 184 -7.80 27.20 -39.24
N ILE A 185 -8.88 26.42 -39.10
CA ILE A 185 -9.05 25.53 -37.93
C ILE A 185 -7.92 24.50 -37.85
N ALA A 186 -7.48 23.95 -38.98
CA ALA A 186 -6.36 23.02 -39.03
C ALA A 186 -5.03 23.67 -38.65
N THR A 187 -4.77 24.90 -39.09
CA THR A 187 -3.58 25.68 -38.72
C THR A 187 -3.57 26.01 -37.23
N LEU A 188 -4.71 26.46 -36.69
CA LEU A 188 -4.90 26.73 -35.27
C LEU A 188 -4.64 25.47 -34.42
N PHE A 189 -5.23 24.34 -34.79
CA PHE A 189 -4.99 23.05 -34.12
C PHE A 189 -3.52 22.60 -34.19
N ARG A 190 -2.88 22.71 -35.36
CA ARG A 190 -1.47 22.32 -35.55
C ARG A 190 -0.52 23.19 -34.73
N SER A 191 -0.85 24.46 -34.56
CA SER A 191 -0.04 25.43 -33.80
C SER A 191 -0.02 25.13 -32.30
N ILE A 192 -1.12 24.61 -31.74
CA ILE A 192 -1.22 24.25 -30.32
C ILE A 192 -0.79 22.80 -30.01
N SER A 193 -0.76 21.92 -31.03
CA SER A 193 -0.42 20.50 -30.90
C SER A 193 1.03 20.16 -31.28
N GLY A 194 1.84 21.17 -31.63
CA GLY A 194 3.23 20.97 -32.06
C GLY A 194 3.38 20.38 -33.46
N GLY A 195 2.30 20.30 -34.25
CA GLY A 195 2.31 19.81 -35.63
C GLY A 195 2.74 20.86 -36.67
N LEU A 196 2.76 22.13 -36.29
CA LEU A 196 3.27 23.26 -37.05
C LEU A 196 3.90 24.24 -36.07
N ASP A 197 5.07 24.77 -36.41
CA ASP A 197 5.63 25.89 -35.65
C ASP A 197 4.70 27.11 -35.77
N TRP A 198 4.18 27.56 -34.63
CA TRP A 198 3.21 28.65 -34.58
C TRP A 198 3.81 29.96 -35.10
N GLU A 199 5.15 30.11 -35.07
CA GLU A 199 5.86 31.26 -35.64
C GLU A 199 5.57 31.38 -37.15
N ALA A 200 5.62 30.28 -37.89
CA ALA A 200 5.39 30.29 -39.34
C ALA A 200 3.96 30.70 -39.72
N ALA A 201 2.97 30.31 -38.90
CA ALA A 201 1.59 30.73 -39.07
C ALA A 201 1.39 32.21 -38.70
N ALA A 202 1.99 32.65 -37.58
CA ALA A 202 1.94 34.05 -37.13
C ALA A 202 2.58 34.99 -38.15
N ASP A 203 3.74 34.62 -38.70
CA ASP A 203 4.46 35.42 -39.68
C ASP A 203 3.68 35.61 -40.99
N SER A 204 2.85 34.63 -41.35
CA SER A 204 1.99 34.75 -42.53
C SER A 204 0.91 35.84 -42.39
N LEU A 205 0.60 36.26 -41.16
CA LEU A 205 -0.38 37.33 -40.88
C LEU A 205 0.24 38.74 -40.91
N ASN A 206 1.58 38.88 -41.00
CA ASN A 206 2.25 40.18 -41.04
C ASN A 206 1.69 41.17 -42.09
N PRO A 207 1.33 40.76 -43.32
CA PRO A 207 0.73 41.66 -44.31
C PRO A 207 -0.60 42.28 -43.88
N LEU A 208 -1.35 41.61 -42.98
CA LEU A 208 -2.62 42.09 -42.44
C LEU A 208 -2.41 43.14 -41.33
N GLY A 209 -1.17 43.27 -40.82
CA GLY A 209 -0.79 44.18 -39.76
C GLY A 209 -0.54 43.50 -38.41
N ILE A 210 0.28 44.15 -37.57
CA ILE A 210 0.75 43.61 -36.29
C ILE A 210 -0.38 43.23 -35.33
N PHE A 211 -1.53 43.89 -35.43
CA PHE A 211 -2.70 43.58 -34.62
C PHE A 211 -3.13 42.12 -34.77
N TRP A 212 -3.22 41.59 -35.99
CA TRP A 212 -3.66 40.22 -36.24
C TRP A 212 -2.63 39.18 -35.80
N VAL A 213 -1.33 39.52 -35.91
CA VAL A 213 -0.25 38.70 -35.34
C VAL A 213 -0.40 38.58 -33.82
N GLN A 214 -0.70 39.69 -33.13
CA GLN A 214 -0.92 39.68 -31.68
C GLN A 214 -2.18 38.91 -31.28
N VAL A 215 -3.26 39.01 -32.05
CA VAL A 215 -4.49 38.22 -31.83
C VAL A 215 -4.20 36.72 -31.97
N PHE A 216 -3.38 36.32 -32.95
CA PHE A 216 -2.98 34.93 -33.12
C PHE A 216 -2.10 34.43 -31.97
N GLN A 217 -1.10 35.23 -31.55
CA GLN A 217 -0.26 34.91 -30.40
C GLN A 217 -1.08 34.78 -29.10
N LEU A 218 -2.07 35.66 -28.91
CA LEU A 218 -3.01 35.58 -27.78
C LEU A 218 -3.84 34.29 -27.82
N TYR A 219 -4.31 33.87 -29.00
CA TYR A 219 -4.99 32.58 -29.16
C TYR A 219 -4.08 31.42 -28.73
N VAL A 220 -2.84 31.37 -29.22
CA VAL A 220 -1.89 30.31 -28.89
C VAL A 220 -1.61 30.29 -27.39
N ALA A 221 -1.32 31.45 -26.79
CA ALA A 221 -1.09 31.57 -25.36
C ALA A 221 -2.32 31.14 -24.53
N PHE A 222 -3.51 31.62 -24.88
CA PHE A 222 -4.74 31.27 -24.18
C PHE A 222 -5.04 29.77 -24.23
N VAL A 223 -4.92 29.15 -25.40
CA VAL A 223 -5.21 27.73 -25.55
C VAL A 223 -4.13 26.87 -24.88
N SER A 224 -2.86 27.19 -25.03
CA SER A 224 -1.76 26.41 -24.45
C SER A 224 -1.68 26.53 -22.93
N PHE A 225 -1.82 27.74 -22.36
CA PHE A 225 -1.65 27.94 -20.91
C PHE A 225 -2.94 27.76 -20.10
N ALA A 226 -4.13 27.98 -20.69
CA ALA A 226 -5.38 27.84 -19.97
C ALA A 226 -6.17 26.60 -20.43
N VAL A 227 -6.53 26.51 -21.71
CA VAL A 227 -7.51 25.52 -22.18
C VAL A 227 -6.96 24.09 -22.11
N LEU A 228 -5.74 23.86 -22.58
CA LEU A 228 -5.10 22.52 -22.51
C LEU A 228 -4.88 22.07 -21.07
N ASN A 229 -4.47 22.99 -20.18
CA ASN A 229 -4.28 22.68 -18.76
C ASN A 229 -5.61 22.37 -18.04
N VAL A 230 -6.68 23.12 -18.34
CA VAL A 230 -8.03 22.82 -17.83
C VAL A 230 -8.52 21.45 -18.34
N MET A 231 -8.25 21.11 -19.60
CA MET A 231 -8.60 19.80 -20.15
C MET A 231 -7.88 18.66 -19.41
N THR A 232 -6.58 18.81 -19.15
CA THR A 232 -5.80 17.85 -18.35
C THR A 232 -6.37 17.71 -16.94
N GLY A 233 -6.70 18.83 -16.28
CA GLY A 233 -7.31 18.82 -14.95
C GLY A 233 -8.67 18.12 -14.90
N VAL A 234 -9.54 18.35 -15.90
CA VAL A 234 -10.83 17.65 -16.01
C VAL A 234 -10.63 16.15 -16.22
N PHE A 235 -9.66 15.74 -17.04
CA PHE A 235 -9.34 14.33 -17.26
C PHE A 235 -8.86 13.65 -15.97
N CYS A 236 -7.93 14.27 -15.23
CA CYS A 236 -7.45 13.76 -13.95
C CYS A 236 -8.59 13.63 -12.92
N ASN A 237 -9.42 14.67 -12.78
CA ASN A 237 -10.56 14.65 -11.85
C ASN A 237 -11.58 13.56 -12.20
N SER A 238 -11.85 13.34 -13.49
CA SER A 238 -12.73 12.25 -13.94
C SER A 238 -12.15 10.87 -13.64
N ALA A 239 -10.83 10.68 -13.81
CA ALA A 239 -10.16 9.43 -13.47
C ALA A 239 -10.23 9.15 -11.96
N ILE A 240 -9.96 10.15 -11.11
CA ILE A 240 -10.06 10.06 -9.64
C ILE A 240 -11.50 9.69 -9.22
N LYS A 241 -12.51 10.40 -9.73
CA LYS A 241 -13.93 10.11 -9.42
C LYS A 241 -14.39 8.74 -9.91
N SER A 242 -13.80 8.22 -10.98
CA SER A 242 -14.09 6.86 -11.45
C SER A 242 -13.56 5.81 -10.47
N ALA A 243 -12.35 6.02 -9.93
CA ALA A 243 -11.77 5.12 -8.92
C ALA A 243 -12.57 5.14 -7.61
N GLU A 244 -13.03 6.31 -7.17
CA GLU A 244 -13.88 6.46 -5.96
C GLU A 244 -15.24 5.76 -6.12
N ARG A 245 -15.87 5.85 -7.30
CA ARG A 245 -17.14 5.17 -7.59
C ARG A 245 -17.01 3.66 -7.61
N ASP A 246 -15.91 3.13 -8.12
CA ASP A 246 -15.62 1.69 -8.10
C ASP A 246 -15.49 1.16 -6.66
N GLN A 247 -14.92 1.96 -5.76
CA GLN A 247 -14.82 1.61 -4.33
C GLN A 247 -16.18 1.70 -3.64
N LYS A 248 -16.98 2.74 -3.93
CA LYS A 248 -18.30 2.94 -3.33
C LYS A 248 -19.35 1.93 -3.83
N ALA A 249 -19.35 1.62 -5.13
CA ALA A 249 -20.25 0.62 -5.72
C ALA A 249 -20.01 -0.78 -5.15
N LYS A 250 -18.74 -1.15 -4.88
CA LYS A 250 -18.41 -2.42 -4.20
C LYS A 250 -18.91 -2.50 -2.76
N LEU A 251 -19.02 -1.36 -2.08
CA LEU A 251 -19.56 -1.28 -0.73
C LEU A 251 -21.10 -1.34 -0.75
N GLU A 252 -21.75 -0.63 -1.68
CA GLU A 252 -23.21 -0.62 -1.84
C GLU A 252 -23.76 -2.00 -2.25
N ASP A 253 -23.12 -2.69 -3.21
CA ASP A 253 -23.53 -4.02 -3.67
C ASP A 253 -23.53 -5.07 -2.54
N ARG A 254 -22.57 -4.96 -1.59
CA ARG A 254 -22.54 -5.81 -0.39
C ARG A 254 -23.70 -5.55 0.56
N HIS A 255 -24.11 -4.30 0.72
CA HIS A 255 -25.23 -3.93 1.60
C HIS A 255 -26.57 -4.38 1.03
N ASP A 256 -26.79 -4.18 -0.27
CA ASP A 256 -28.03 -4.56 -0.94
C ASP A 256 -28.19 -6.10 -1.02
N PHE A 257 -27.10 -6.83 -1.28
CA PHE A 257 -27.11 -8.29 -1.26
C PHE A 257 -27.42 -8.84 0.14
N ARG A 258 -26.80 -8.27 1.19
CA ARG A 258 -27.06 -8.65 2.58
C ARG A 258 -28.53 -8.42 2.97
N ALA A 259 -29.11 -7.30 2.55
CA ALA A 259 -30.52 -6.99 2.79
C ALA A 259 -31.47 -7.97 2.07
N LEU A 260 -31.14 -8.39 0.85
CA LEU A 260 -31.89 -9.39 0.11
C LEU A 260 -31.85 -10.76 0.79
N MET A 261 -30.67 -11.21 1.23
CA MET A 261 -30.49 -12.49 1.93
C MET A 261 -31.26 -12.51 3.27
N MET A 262 -31.25 -11.41 4.04
CA MET A 262 -32.08 -11.30 5.26
C MET A 262 -33.57 -11.43 4.98
N LYS A 263 -34.06 -10.84 3.88
CA LYS A 263 -35.48 -10.92 3.51
C LYS A 263 -35.89 -12.34 3.18
N ILE A 264 -34.98 -13.13 2.63
CA ILE A 264 -35.22 -14.50 2.18
C ILE A 264 -35.10 -15.48 3.33
N PHE A 265 -34.11 -15.30 4.21
CA PHE A 265 -34.02 -16.05 5.44
C PHE A 265 -35.35 -16.00 6.20
N LYS A 266 -35.95 -14.81 6.32
CA LYS A 266 -37.27 -14.60 6.95
C LYS A 266 -38.44 -15.26 6.21
N GLN A 267 -38.31 -15.57 4.93
CA GLN A 267 -39.34 -16.30 4.18
C GLN A 267 -39.20 -17.81 4.34
N ILE A 268 -38.00 -18.30 4.65
CA ILE A 268 -37.71 -19.73 4.82
C ILE A 268 -37.93 -20.15 6.27
N ASP A 269 -37.55 -19.28 7.20
CA ASP A 269 -37.76 -19.42 8.65
C ASP A 269 -39.25 -19.33 8.98
N SER A 270 -39.94 -20.45 8.77
CA SER A 270 -41.38 -20.61 8.98
C SER A 270 -41.71 -20.75 10.47
N SER A 271 -40.74 -21.23 11.26
CA SER A 271 -40.82 -21.40 12.71
C SER A 271 -40.60 -20.07 13.46
N GLY A 272 -39.85 -19.14 12.86
CA GLY A 272 -39.49 -17.83 13.41
C GLY A 272 -38.44 -17.90 14.52
N ASP A 273 -37.68 -19.00 14.58
CA ASP A 273 -36.68 -19.25 15.62
C ASP A 273 -35.28 -18.75 15.24
N GLY A 274 -35.12 -18.19 14.05
CA GLY A 274 -33.86 -17.65 13.55
C GLY A 274 -32.88 -18.73 13.08
N LYS A 275 -33.33 -19.97 12.91
CA LYS A 275 -32.54 -21.11 12.42
C LYS A 275 -33.30 -21.84 11.31
N LEU A 276 -32.57 -22.37 10.33
CA LEU A 276 -33.14 -23.17 9.25
C LEU A 276 -32.80 -24.63 9.47
N THR A 277 -33.82 -25.48 9.64
CA THR A 277 -33.64 -26.93 9.57
C THR A 277 -33.56 -27.39 8.12
N LEU A 278 -32.90 -28.52 7.87
CA LEU A 278 -32.86 -29.14 6.54
C LEU A 278 -34.27 -29.33 5.96
N THR A 279 -35.25 -29.71 6.77
CA THR A 279 -36.63 -29.91 6.33
C THR A 279 -37.34 -28.61 5.92
N GLU A 280 -37.10 -27.50 6.62
CA GLU A 280 -37.60 -26.18 6.22
C GLU A 280 -36.92 -25.72 4.93
N PHE A 281 -35.61 -25.97 4.84
CA PHE A 281 -34.81 -25.67 3.66
C PHE A 281 -35.26 -26.44 2.43
N GLU A 282 -35.46 -27.76 2.53
CA GLU A 282 -35.96 -28.64 1.46
C GLU A 282 -37.37 -28.25 0.99
N SER A 283 -38.25 -27.86 1.93
CA SER A 283 -39.64 -27.50 1.62
C SER A 283 -39.77 -26.28 0.70
N LEU A 284 -38.75 -25.41 0.70
CA LEU A 284 -38.71 -24.17 -0.07
C LEU A 284 -37.61 -24.15 -1.14
N PHE A 285 -36.70 -25.13 -1.13
CA PHE A 285 -35.68 -25.33 -2.17
C PHE A 285 -36.29 -25.42 -3.56
N ASP A 286 -37.47 -26.04 -3.66
CA ASP A 286 -38.19 -26.21 -4.93
C ASP A 286 -39.10 -25.04 -5.34
N SER A 287 -39.26 -24.02 -4.48
CA SER A 287 -40.10 -22.86 -4.75
C SER A 287 -39.54 -21.99 -5.89
N GLU A 288 -40.41 -21.36 -6.68
CA GLU A 288 -39.98 -20.42 -7.74
C GLU A 288 -39.16 -19.25 -7.18
N ALA A 289 -39.41 -18.84 -5.94
CA ALA A 289 -38.68 -17.75 -5.27
C ALA A 289 -37.22 -18.14 -4.96
N MET A 290 -36.98 -19.36 -4.44
CA MET A 290 -35.63 -19.86 -4.14
C MET A 290 -34.85 -20.17 -5.43
N LYS A 291 -35.50 -20.71 -6.46
CA LYS A 291 -34.87 -20.97 -7.76
C LYS A 291 -34.45 -19.68 -8.47
N ALA A 292 -35.31 -18.66 -8.48
CA ALA A 292 -34.97 -17.34 -9.02
C ALA A 292 -33.83 -16.66 -8.22
N LEU A 293 -33.73 -16.93 -6.91
CA LEU A 293 -32.64 -16.45 -6.08
C LEU A 293 -31.31 -17.11 -6.40
N MET A 294 -31.27 -18.44 -6.49
CA MET A 294 -30.05 -19.19 -6.83
C MET A 294 -29.51 -18.77 -8.19
N GLU A 295 -30.41 -18.48 -9.13
CA GLU A 295 -30.06 -17.94 -10.45
C GLU A 295 -29.55 -16.50 -10.38
N THR A 296 -30.10 -15.65 -9.49
CA THR A 296 -29.63 -14.27 -9.26
C THR A 296 -28.31 -14.21 -8.48
N ALA A 297 -28.10 -15.13 -7.55
CA ALA A 297 -26.90 -15.23 -6.71
C ALA A 297 -25.78 -16.06 -7.36
N GLU A 298 -25.99 -16.60 -8.57
CA GLU A 298 -25.07 -17.47 -9.32
C GLU A 298 -24.69 -18.80 -8.62
N ILE A 299 -25.50 -19.26 -7.66
CA ILE A 299 -25.24 -20.48 -6.89
C ILE A 299 -25.72 -21.70 -7.67
N LYS A 300 -24.79 -22.54 -8.16
CA LYS A 300 -25.09 -23.82 -8.83
C LYS A 300 -25.25 -24.95 -7.82
N ALA A 301 -26.37 -24.99 -7.11
CA ALA A 301 -26.73 -26.14 -6.29
C ALA A 301 -27.46 -27.20 -7.12
N THR A 302 -26.97 -28.45 -7.14
CA THR A 302 -27.64 -29.59 -7.78
C THR A 302 -28.62 -30.31 -6.87
N ASP A 303 -28.52 -30.12 -5.55
CA ASP A 303 -29.34 -30.78 -4.53
C ASP A 303 -29.42 -29.91 -3.25
N ALA A 304 -30.58 -29.92 -2.59
CA ALA A 304 -30.87 -29.16 -1.37
C ALA A 304 -29.94 -29.55 -0.23
N TRP A 305 -29.66 -30.84 -0.11
CA TRP A 305 -28.74 -31.39 0.87
C TRP A 305 -27.33 -30.82 0.71
N THR A 306 -26.80 -30.81 -0.51
CA THR A 306 -25.41 -30.35 -0.76
C THR A 306 -25.26 -28.86 -0.47
N LEU A 307 -26.28 -28.06 -0.80
CA LEU A 307 -26.25 -26.64 -0.48
C LEU A 307 -26.39 -26.41 1.03
N PHE A 308 -27.32 -27.11 1.69
CA PHE A 308 -27.51 -27.00 3.13
C PHE A 308 -26.23 -27.35 3.90
N THR A 309 -25.58 -28.47 3.57
CA THR A 309 -24.28 -28.87 4.17
C THR A 309 -23.14 -27.91 3.82
N SER A 310 -23.26 -27.11 2.74
CA SER A 310 -22.25 -26.08 2.43
C SER A 310 -22.48 -24.77 3.18
N LEU A 311 -23.73 -24.51 3.58
CA LEU A 311 -24.14 -23.34 4.37
C LEU A 311 -23.91 -23.59 5.86
N ASP A 312 -24.16 -24.81 6.33
CA ASP A 312 -23.89 -25.34 7.68
C ASP A 312 -22.37 -25.42 7.90
N GLN A 313 -21.81 -24.46 8.65
CA GLN A 313 -20.37 -24.33 8.83
C GLN A 313 -19.87 -25.04 10.09
N ASP A 314 -20.71 -25.15 11.11
CA ASP A 314 -20.41 -25.82 12.38
C ASP A 314 -20.78 -27.32 12.37
N GLY A 315 -21.55 -27.77 11.37
CA GLY A 315 -21.98 -29.15 11.19
C GLY A 315 -23.13 -29.56 12.11
N ASP A 316 -23.86 -28.59 12.68
CA ASP A 316 -24.93 -28.85 13.65
C ASP A 316 -26.26 -29.28 12.99
N ASN A 317 -26.31 -29.33 11.66
CA ASN A 317 -27.50 -29.59 10.82
C ASN A 317 -28.60 -28.53 10.93
N LEU A 318 -28.24 -27.33 11.39
CA LEU A 318 -29.04 -26.11 11.37
C LEU A 318 -28.23 -25.03 10.65
N VAL A 319 -28.91 -24.04 10.06
CA VAL A 319 -28.23 -22.89 9.43
C VAL A 319 -28.80 -21.62 10.00
N ASP A 320 -27.99 -20.84 10.70
CA ASP A 320 -28.44 -19.57 11.27
C ASP A 320 -28.40 -18.40 10.25
N VAL A 321 -29.00 -17.26 10.61
CA VAL A 321 -29.09 -16.08 9.74
C VAL A 321 -27.72 -15.62 9.25
N ASN A 322 -26.70 -15.63 10.13
CA ASN A 322 -25.38 -15.13 9.81
C ASN A 322 -24.62 -16.13 8.94
N GLU A 323 -24.70 -17.43 9.25
CA GLU A 323 -24.15 -18.48 8.41
C GLU A 323 -24.76 -18.47 7.01
N PHE A 324 -26.09 -18.36 6.92
CA PHE A 324 -26.79 -18.27 5.65
C PHE A 324 -26.32 -17.06 4.82
N ILE A 325 -26.19 -15.88 5.44
CA ILE A 325 -25.81 -14.64 4.76
C ILE A 325 -24.32 -14.64 4.38
N GLU A 326 -23.43 -15.01 5.30
CA GLU A 326 -21.99 -15.01 5.08
C GLU A 326 -21.60 -16.04 4.02
N ARG A 327 -22.19 -17.24 4.07
CA ARG A 327 -21.93 -18.26 3.07
C ARG A 327 -22.54 -17.91 1.72
N CYS A 328 -23.74 -17.32 1.66
CA CYS A 328 -24.26 -16.78 0.40
C CYS A 328 -23.38 -15.64 -0.15
N LEU A 329 -22.79 -14.79 0.69
CA LEU A 329 -21.85 -13.72 0.30
C LEU A 329 -20.48 -14.25 -0.18
N GLN A 330 -20.06 -15.41 0.34
CA GLN A 330 -18.84 -16.12 -0.05
C GLN A 330 -19.04 -16.90 -1.36
N LEU A 331 -20.20 -17.56 -1.51
CA LEU A 331 -20.60 -18.29 -2.72
C LEU A 331 -20.99 -17.37 -3.88
N HIS A 332 -21.26 -16.09 -3.60
CA HIS A 332 -21.56 -15.08 -4.61
C HIS A 332 -20.30 -14.48 -5.25
N GLY A 333 -20.17 -14.70 -6.56
CA GLY A 333 -19.09 -14.19 -7.41
C GLY A 333 -18.01 -15.22 -7.75
N PRO A 334 -17.04 -14.86 -8.61
CA PRO A 334 -15.93 -15.76 -8.96
C PRO A 334 -15.10 -16.10 -7.72
N ALA A 335 -14.71 -17.37 -7.59
CA ALA A 335 -13.91 -17.89 -6.47
C ALA A 335 -12.73 -16.96 -6.15
N ARG A 336 -12.67 -16.49 -4.91
CA ARG A 336 -11.71 -15.47 -4.46
C ARG A 336 -10.42 -16.15 -4.00
N ALA A 337 -9.35 -15.38 -3.87
CA ALA A 337 -8.05 -15.85 -3.35
C ALA A 337 -8.18 -16.58 -2.00
N LEU A 338 -9.17 -16.20 -1.17
CA LEU A 338 -9.46 -16.82 0.12
C LEU A 338 -10.07 -18.24 0.01
N ASP A 339 -10.85 -18.51 -1.04
CA ASP A 339 -11.43 -19.83 -1.31
C ASP A 339 -10.35 -20.79 -1.80
N LEU A 340 -9.44 -20.29 -2.64
CA LEU A 340 -8.22 -20.98 -3.07
C LEU A 340 -7.25 -21.24 -1.91
N HIS A 341 -7.15 -20.31 -0.96
CA HIS A 341 -6.39 -20.48 0.27
C HIS A 341 -6.99 -21.59 1.13
N SER A 342 -8.32 -21.65 1.28
CA SER A 342 -9.00 -22.71 2.03
C SER A 342 -8.83 -24.10 1.39
N LEU A 343 -8.86 -24.17 0.05
CA LEU A 343 -8.61 -25.40 -0.71
C LEU A 343 -7.15 -25.85 -0.61
N THR A 344 -6.22 -24.91 -0.58
CA THR A 344 -4.79 -25.17 -0.41
C THR A 344 -4.49 -25.65 1.01
N ARG A 345 -5.15 -25.08 2.02
CA ARG A 345 -5.08 -25.51 3.42
C ARG A 345 -5.66 -26.91 3.62
N GLN A 346 -6.76 -27.26 2.94
CA GLN A 346 -7.30 -28.62 2.93
C GLN A 346 -6.33 -29.61 2.27
N ASN A 347 -5.70 -29.23 1.15
CA ASN A 347 -4.67 -30.04 0.49
C ASN A 347 -3.41 -30.22 1.34
N MET A 348 -2.98 -29.19 2.09
CA MET A 348 -1.87 -29.30 3.03
C MET A 348 -2.20 -30.25 4.19
N LYS A 349 -3.41 -30.17 4.76
CA LYS A 349 -3.88 -31.14 5.77
C LYS A 349 -3.91 -32.56 5.23
N LEU A 350 -4.34 -32.76 3.97
CA LEU A 350 -4.35 -34.07 3.33
C LEU A 350 -2.93 -34.61 3.10
N ALA A 351 -2.00 -33.75 2.70
CA ALA A 351 -0.59 -34.09 2.53
C ALA A 351 0.08 -34.47 3.86
N GLU A 352 -0.26 -33.76 4.94
CA GLU A 352 0.22 -34.04 6.30
C GLU A 352 -0.30 -35.38 6.84
N GLN A 353 -1.58 -35.70 6.57
CA GLN A 353 -2.16 -37.02 6.87
C GLN A 353 -1.48 -38.14 6.08
N LEU A 354 -1.20 -37.93 4.79
CA LEU A 354 -0.47 -38.89 3.95
C LEU A 354 0.97 -39.10 4.43
N ALA A 355 1.67 -38.02 4.82
CA ALA A 355 3.02 -38.10 5.37
C ALA A 355 3.05 -38.87 6.70
N THR A 356 2.03 -38.70 7.54
CA THR A 356 1.88 -39.44 8.80
C THR A 356 1.66 -40.93 8.56
N ILE A 357 0.84 -41.29 7.56
CA ILE A 357 0.64 -42.68 7.12
C ILE A 357 1.93 -43.27 6.55
N GLU A 358 2.69 -42.50 5.76
CA GLU A 358 3.98 -42.92 5.21
C GLU A 358 5.04 -43.15 6.31
N LEU A 359 5.07 -42.29 7.33
CA LEU A 359 5.95 -42.43 8.49
C LEU A 359 5.59 -43.67 9.32
N ALA A 360 4.29 -43.93 9.52
CA ALA A 360 3.80 -45.12 10.19
C ALA A 360 4.19 -46.40 9.41
N GLN A 361 4.06 -46.39 8.07
CA GLN A 361 4.52 -47.50 7.22
C GLN A 361 6.05 -47.71 7.29
N LYS A 362 6.84 -46.63 7.26
CA LYS A 362 8.30 -46.70 7.38
C LYS A 362 8.75 -47.20 8.76
N GLN A 363 8.06 -46.83 9.84
CA GLN A 363 8.34 -47.35 11.19
C GLN A 363 8.00 -48.84 11.31
N GLN A 364 6.90 -49.29 10.69
CA GLN A 364 6.55 -50.71 10.62
C GLN A 364 7.61 -51.51 9.83
N MET A 365 8.15 -50.94 8.76
CA MET A 365 9.22 -51.55 7.94
C MET A 365 10.58 -51.62 8.68
N ARG A 366 10.90 -50.59 9.50
CA ARG A 366 12.12 -50.54 10.32
C ARG A 366 12.11 -51.56 11.48
N MET A 367 10.95 -51.90 12.03
CA MET A 367 10.85 -52.94 13.07
C MET A 367 11.21 -54.34 12.56
N PHE A 368 11.11 -54.59 11.24
CA PHE A 368 11.42 -55.88 10.63
C PHE A 368 12.89 -56.05 10.20
N THR A 369 13.74 -55.02 10.34
CA THR A 369 15.11 -55.03 9.81
C THR A 369 16.15 -54.56 10.83
N LEU A 370 16.52 -55.44 11.77
CA LEU A 370 17.81 -55.44 12.47
C LEU A 370 18.10 -56.91 12.86
N PRO A 371 19.34 -57.44 12.68
CA PRO A 371 20.58 -56.77 13.07
C PRO A 371 21.75 -56.90 12.06
N LEU A 372 22.77 -56.01 12.14
CA LEU A 372 24.20 -56.38 12.18
C LEU A 372 25.10 -55.12 12.25
N ARG A 373 26.16 -55.24 13.06
CA ARG A 373 27.18 -54.24 13.44
C ARG A 373 28.05 -53.77 12.26
N GLY A 374 28.55 -52.53 12.35
CA GLY A 374 29.86 -52.14 11.81
C GLY A 374 29.96 -50.70 11.32
N THR A 375 30.74 -49.87 12.02
CA THR A 375 31.31 -48.55 11.66
C THR A 375 31.29 -48.15 10.17
N VAL A 376 30.67 -47.01 9.83
CA VAL A 376 30.99 -46.18 8.64
C VAL A 376 30.70 -44.69 8.92
N HIS A 377 31.58 -43.83 8.39
CA HIS A 377 31.51 -42.38 8.27
C HIS A 377 30.12 -41.82 7.90
N PHE A 378 29.72 -40.73 8.57
CA PHE A 378 28.64 -39.85 8.10
C PHE A 378 29.20 -38.91 7.03
N GLN A 379 28.84 -39.15 5.77
CA GLN A 379 28.67 -38.09 4.76
C GLN A 379 27.17 -37.78 4.74
N ASP A 380 26.79 -36.58 5.17
CA ASP A 380 25.44 -36.06 5.01
C ASP A 380 25.35 -35.32 3.66
N GLU A 381 24.69 -35.94 2.68
CA GLU A 381 24.45 -35.38 1.34
C GLU A 381 23.24 -34.42 1.27
N ASN A 382 22.61 -34.05 2.40
CA ASN A 382 21.47 -33.11 2.39
C ASN A 382 21.85 -31.64 2.61
N LEU A 383 23.14 -31.30 2.61
CA LEU A 383 23.63 -29.91 2.70
C LEU A 383 23.87 -29.26 1.33
N GLU A 384 23.90 -30.01 0.23
CA GLU A 384 24.16 -29.44 -1.10
C GLU A 384 22.92 -28.80 -1.74
N ASP A 385 21.71 -29.32 -1.52
CA ASP A 385 20.48 -28.73 -2.06
C ASP A 385 20.12 -27.37 -1.41
N LEU A 386 20.46 -27.18 -0.14
CA LEU A 386 20.32 -25.91 0.58
C LEU A 386 21.31 -24.84 0.09
N ARG A 387 22.50 -25.27 -0.33
CA ARG A 387 23.52 -24.40 -0.89
C ARG A 387 23.19 -24.02 -2.34
N TYR A 388 22.59 -24.92 -3.11
CA TYR A 388 22.23 -24.70 -4.51
C TYR A 388 21.11 -23.67 -4.70
N ASN A 389 20.06 -23.69 -3.86
CA ASN A 389 19.00 -22.67 -3.92
C ASN A 389 19.46 -21.30 -3.42
N TRP A 390 20.45 -21.26 -2.52
CA TRP A 390 20.97 -20.02 -1.94
C TRP A 390 22.05 -19.36 -2.80
N ASP A 391 22.94 -20.16 -3.40
CA ASP A 391 23.89 -19.69 -4.40
C ASP A 391 23.16 -19.27 -5.69
N TRP A 392 22.01 -19.88 -6.03
CA TRP A 392 21.12 -19.39 -7.08
C TRP A 392 20.52 -18.02 -6.74
N TRP A 393 20.06 -17.79 -5.50
CA TRP A 393 19.50 -16.50 -5.07
C TRP A 393 20.58 -15.41 -5.02
N ARG A 394 21.77 -15.70 -4.46
CA ARG A 394 22.93 -14.80 -4.50
C ARG A 394 23.41 -14.55 -5.92
N ALA A 395 23.49 -15.57 -6.77
CA ALA A 395 23.90 -15.41 -8.17
C ALA A 395 22.88 -14.63 -8.98
N LYS A 396 21.58 -14.72 -8.68
CA LYS A 396 20.53 -13.95 -9.35
C LYS A 396 20.54 -12.50 -8.90
N VAL A 397 20.68 -12.23 -7.61
CA VAL A 397 20.86 -10.86 -7.09
C VAL A 397 22.16 -10.24 -7.60
N VAL A 398 23.28 -10.98 -7.62
CA VAL A 398 24.57 -10.50 -8.16
C VAL A 398 24.54 -10.37 -9.69
N SER A 399 23.85 -11.25 -10.41
CA SER A 399 23.64 -11.18 -11.87
C SER A 399 22.78 -9.99 -12.25
N ASP A 400 21.70 -9.72 -11.50
CA ASP A 400 20.81 -8.59 -11.72
C ASP A 400 21.54 -7.28 -11.37
N ILE A 401 22.33 -7.25 -10.29
CA ILE A 401 23.26 -6.15 -9.95
C ILE A 401 24.31 -5.93 -11.05
N LEU A 402 24.93 -6.99 -11.59
CA LEU A 402 25.92 -6.89 -12.67
C LEU A 402 25.30 -6.45 -14.01
N SER A 403 24.04 -6.81 -14.26
CA SER A 403 23.32 -6.38 -15.47
C SER A 403 22.88 -4.90 -15.41
N VAL A 404 22.60 -4.39 -14.20
CA VAL A 404 22.28 -2.97 -13.95
C VAL A 404 23.55 -2.12 -13.90
N LEU A 405 24.67 -2.66 -13.40
CA LEU A 405 25.98 -1.98 -13.40
C LEU A 405 26.62 -1.89 -14.80
N GLN A 406 26.12 -2.62 -15.81
CA GLN A 406 26.61 -2.54 -17.19
C GLN A 406 26.02 -1.38 -18.01
N THR A 407 25.03 -0.65 -17.51
CA THR A 407 24.37 0.44 -18.26
C THR A 407 24.56 1.83 -17.66
N SER A 408 25.21 1.99 -16.51
CA SER A 408 25.40 3.29 -15.86
C SER A 408 26.88 3.55 -15.55
N THR A 409 27.50 4.41 -16.36
CA THR A 409 28.80 5.02 -16.06
C THR A 409 28.61 6.06 -14.95
N CYS A 410 28.82 5.66 -13.69
CA CYS A 410 29.14 6.61 -12.63
C CYS A 410 30.35 6.09 -11.86
N VAL A 411 31.46 6.80 -12.00
CA VAL A 411 32.77 6.50 -11.42
C VAL A 411 32.71 6.85 -9.93
N ILE A 412 32.86 5.85 -9.06
CA ILE A 412 33.32 6.05 -7.68
C ILE A 412 34.67 5.33 -7.59
N GLU A 413 35.74 6.11 -7.47
CA GLU A 413 37.09 5.61 -7.20
C GLU A 413 37.11 4.94 -5.81
N LEU A 414 36.99 3.61 -5.78
CA LEU A 414 37.30 2.81 -4.61
C LEU A 414 38.82 2.63 -4.52
N LEU A 415 39.43 3.18 -3.47
CA LEU A 415 40.82 2.91 -3.08
C LEU A 415 41.02 1.40 -2.92
N PRO A 416 41.97 0.76 -3.65
CA PRO A 416 42.14 -0.68 -3.61
C PRO A 416 43.03 -1.07 -2.43
N GLY A 417 42.43 -1.64 -1.40
CA GLY A 417 43.19 -2.28 -0.33
C GLY A 417 42.32 -2.69 0.84
N CYS A 418 41.57 -3.79 0.70
CA CYS A 418 41.20 -4.72 1.78
C CYS A 418 40.20 -5.78 1.26
N ILE A 419 40.67 -6.67 0.39
CA ILE A 419 40.06 -8.01 0.24
C ILE A 419 41.19 -9.00 0.48
N ALA A 420 41.38 -9.38 1.75
CA ALA A 420 42.00 -10.64 2.21
C ALA A 420 42.46 -10.52 3.68
N SER A 421 41.55 -10.73 4.62
CA SER A 421 41.83 -11.25 5.98
C SER A 421 40.47 -11.36 6.66
N GLY A 422 39.86 -12.54 6.73
CA GLY A 422 40.14 -13.45 7.83
C GLY A 422 39.10 -13.18 8.91
N TRP A 423 38.25 -14.17 9.19
CA TRP A 423 37.34 -14.16 10.33
C TRP A 423 38.22 -14.14 11.58
N ALA A 424 38.58 -12.94 12.03
CA ALA A 424 39.33 -12.73 13.25
C ALA A 424 38.32 -12.31 14.31
N GLU A 425 38.13 -13.18 15.29
CA GLU A 425 37.60 -12.84 16.61
C GLU A 425 38.19 -11.50 17.03
N ALA A 426 37.34 -10.47 17.14
CA ALA A 426 37.73 -9.22 17.77
C ALA A 426 38.03 -9.56 19.23
N GLY A 427 39.33 -9.50 19.55
CA GLY A 427 39.89 -9.93 20.81
C GLY A 427 39.20 -9.30 22.02
N SER A 428 39.09 -10.13 23.06
CA SER A 428 38.79 -9.68 24.42
C SER A 428 39.75 -8.57 24.82
N SER A 429 39.24 -7.34 24.87
CA SER A 429 39.93 -6.28 25.58
C SER A 429 39.91 -6.65 27.06
N SER A 430 41.07 -6.67 27.70
CA SER A 430 41.29 -6.96 29.12
C SER A 430 40.73 -5.88 30.07
N GLY A 431 39.73 -5.11 29.64
CA GLY A 431 39.04 -4.07 30.40
C GLY A 431 37.72 -4.56 30.97
N THR A 432 37.20 -3.87 31.99
CA THR A 432 35.82 -4.06 32.44
C THR A 432 34.86 -3.69 31.29
N PRO A 433 33.85 -4.52 30.99
CA PRO A 433 32.93 -4.25 29.89
C PRO A 433 32.21 -2.91 30.08
N ARG A 434 32.12 -2.11 29.02
CA ARG A 434 31.42 -0.81 29.01
C ARG A 434 30.05 -0.97 28.39
N TYR A 435 29.04 -0.45 29.09
CA TYR A 435 27.65 -0.47 28.67
C TYR A 435 27.08 0.94 28.60
N ALA A 436 26.10 1.15 27.72
CA ALA A 436 25.38 2.41 27.64
C ALA A 436 23.89 2.24 27.38
N TYR A 437 23.10 3.16 27.94
CA TYR A 437 21.75 3.46 27.48
C TYR A 437 21.81 4.55 26.43
N VAL A 438 21.17 4.32 25.29
CA VAL A 438 21.27 5.18 24.11
C VAL A 438 19.89 5.66 23.71
N CYS A 439 19.78 6.95 23.44
CA CYS A 439 18.59 7.54 22.83
C CYS A 439 19.01 8.39 21.63
N VAL A 440 18.12 8.53 20.64
CA VAL A 440 18.38 9.30 19.42
C VAL A 440 17.25 10.30 19.21
N VAL A 441 17.60 11.58 19.05
CA VAL A 441 16.64 12.68 18.82
C VAL A 441 17.01 13.46 17.56
N TRP A 442 16.00 13.97 16.87
CA TRP A 442 16.17 14.81 15.68
C TRP A 442 15.09 15.87 15.60
N GLY A 443 15.41 17.00 14.95
CA GLY A 443 14.52 18.14 14.80
C GLY A 443 14.27 18.94 16.09
N ALA A 444 13.57 20.07 15.93
CA ALA A 444 13.32 21.03 17.00
C ALA A 444 12.04 20.74 17.80
N SER A 445 11.78 19.48 18.14
CA SER A 445 10.61 19.07 18.94
C SER A 445 10.87 19.28 20.43
N ASP A 446 10.11 20.18 21.06
CA ASP A 446 10.09 20.43 22.51
C ASP A 446 9.66 19.17 23.29
N GLY A 447 8.67 18.44 22.77
CA GLY A 447 8.23 17.15 23.30
C GLY A 447 9.33 16.10 23.31
N TYR A 448 10.13 16.03 22.23
CA TYR A 448 11.24 15.07 22.16
C TYR A 448 12.35 15.42 23.16
N ALA A 449 12.69 16.71 23.28
CA ALA A 449 13.67 17.17 24.25
C ALA A 449 13.20 16.92 25.70
N LEU A 450 11.92 17.17 26.01
CA LEU A 450 11.36 16.91 27.34
C LEU A 450 11.29 15.40 27.63
N GLY A 451 10.84 14.59 26.67
CA GLY A 451 10.81 13.12 26.77
C GLY A 451 12.19 12.55 27.05
N ALA A 452 13.20 12.93 26.25
CA ALA A 452 14.59 12.54 26.46
C ALA A 452 15.13 12.99 27.82
N SER A 453 14.79 14.20 28.28
CA SER A 453 15.24 14.71 29.58
C SER A 453 14.65 13.89 30.75
N VAL A 454 13.36 13.57 30.71
CA VAL A 454 12.70 12.77 31.75
C VAL A 454 13.18 11.32 31.73
N LEU A 455 13.35 10.72 30.55
CA LEU A 455 13.92 9.38 30.40
C LEU A 455 15.32 9.29 31.01
N GLY A 456 16.21 10.22 30.64
CA GLY A 456 17.57 10.26 31.15
C GLY A 456 17.61 10.46 32.66
N LYS A 457 16.78 11.37 33.18
CA LYS A 457 16.65 11.58 34.63
C LYS A 457 16.20 10.32 35.35
N LYS A 458 15.21 9.61 34.78
CA LYS A 458 14.70 8.38 35.37
C LYS A 458 15.75 7.27 35.39
N LEU A 459 16.54 7.14 34.32
CA LEU A 459 17.67 6.19 34.26
C LEU A 459 18.75 6.54 35.29
N GLN A 460 19.09 7.83 35.48
CA GLN A 460 20.02 8.24 36.54
C GLN A 460 19.53 7.86 37.94
N GLU A 461 18.24 8.08 38.23
CA GLU A 461 17.63 7.70 39.52
C GLU A 461 17.73 6.18 39.76
N LEU A 462 17.35 5.37 38.77
CA LEU A 462 17.37 3.91 38.89
C LEU A 462 18.79 3.34 39.02
N GLN A 463 19.76 3.90 38.29
CA GLN A 463 21.16 3.47 38.40
C GLN A 463 21.75 3.81 39.78
N ALA A 464 21.39 4.97 40.34
CA ALA A 464 21.83 5.37 41.68
C ALA A 464 21.25 4.45 42.78
N GLU A 465 20.05 3.91 42.60
CA GLU A 465 19.42 2.96 43.53
C GLU A 465 20.12 1.59 43.57
N GLN A 466 20.64 1.11 42.43
CA GLN A 466 21.29 -0.21 42.32
C GLN A 466 22.83 -0.17 42.45
N GLY A 467 23.43 1.02 42.40
CA GLY A 467 24.89 1.15 42.30
C GLY A 467 25.45 0.72 40.94
N GLU A 468 24.64 0.89 39.89
CA GLU A 468 25.00 0.59 38.50
C GLU A 468 25.66 1.80 37.82
N SER A 469 26.47 1.54 36.79
CA SER A 469 27.20 2.59 36.07
C SER A 469 27.27 2.25 34.57
N ALA A 470 26.15 2.37 33.88
CA ALA A 470 26.11 2.44 32.41
C ALA A 470 26.09 3.90 31.96
N ASP A 471 26.79 4.22 30.88
CA ASP A 471 26.83 5.57 30.34
C ASP A 471 25.49 5.94 29.72
N LEU A 472 25.08 7.20 29.85
CA LEU A 472 23.88 7.74 29.22
C LEU A 472 24.29 8.52 27.98
N ILE A 473 23.99 7.99 26.80
CA ILE A 473 24.36 8.59 25.51
C ILE A 473 23.11 9.09 24.80
N LEU A 474 23.10 10.36 24.41
CA LEU A 474 22.06 10.93 23.56
C LEU A 474 22.67 11.36 22.24
N MET A 475 22.29 10.66 21.18
CA MET A 475 22.67 11.01 19.82
C MET A 475 21.68 12.05 19.27
N HIS A 476 22.18 13.07 18.57
CA HIS A 476 21.33 14.11 18.01
C HIS A 476 21.78 14.54 16.62
N THR A 477 20.82 14.99 15.82
CA THR A 477 21.12 15.68 14.54
C THR A 477 21.44 17.15 14.78
N ASP A 478 21.91 17.82 13.73
CA ASP A 478 22.38 19.21 13.74
C ASP A 478 21.23 20.24 13.77
N ASP A 479 20.01 19.83 13.44
CA ASP A 479 18.79 20.66 13.49
C ASP A 479 18.05 20.60 14.85
N VAL A 480 18.66 20.00 15.87
CA VAL A 480 18.20 20.12 17.26
C VAL A 480 18.71 21.45 17.84
N PRO A 481 17.84 22.33 18.36
CA PRO A 481 18.23 23.66 18.85
C PRO A 481 19.34 23.63 19.91
N GLU A 482 20.30 24.55 19.81
CA GLU A 482 21.47 24.62 20.69
C GLU A 482 21.06 24.70 22.17
N ASN A 483 20.04 25.49 22.48
CA ASN A 483 19.58 25.63 23.85
C ASN A 483 18.87 24.36 24.38
N TYR A 484 18.35 23.49 23.52
CA TYR A 484 17.85 22.18 23.93
C TYR A 484 19.05 21.27 24.28
N LEU A 485 20.09 21.27 23.44
CA LEU A 485 21.32 20.52 23.69
C LEU A 485 21.99 20.96 24.99
N GLU A 486 22.04 22.26 25.30
CA GLU A 486 22.54 22.78 26.57
C GLU A 486 21.80 22.20 27.79
N GLN A 487 20.49 21.95 27.69
CA GLN A 487 19.72 21.31 28.76
C GLN A 487 19.96 19.79 28.80
N LEU A 488 19.96 19.13 27.64
CA LEU A 488 20.17 17.69 27.53
C LEU A 488 21.57 17.28 28.00
N ALA A 489 22.60 18.10 27.76
CA ALA A 489 23.98 17.87 28.20
C ALA A 489 24.14 17.80 29.73
N LYS A 490 23.16 18.30 30.50
CA LYS A 490 23.16 18.19 31.97
C LYS A 490 22.77 16.80 32.46
N ILE A 491 22.21 15.97 31.57
CA ILE A 491 21.63 14.66 31.87
C ILE A 491 22.35 13.56 31.08
N TRP A 492 22.64 13.84 29.81
CA TRP A 492 23.18 12.92 28.82
C TRP A 492 24.57 13.34 28.35
N ASN A 493 25.40 12.36 28.01
CA ASN A 493 26.58 12.56 27.20
C ASN A 493 26.14 12.69 25.73
N LEU A 494 26.30 13.88 25.16
CA LEU A 494 25.81 14.16 23.81
C LEU A 494 26.78 13.67 22.73
N GLN A 495 26.24 13.11 21.66
CA GLN A 495 26.99 12.79 20.44
C GLN A 495 26.23 13.27 19.20
N SER A 496 26.89 14.03 18.33
CA SER A 496 26.31 14.43 17.05
C SER A 496 26.27 13.24 16.09
N THR A 497 25.20 13.12 15.31
CA THR A 497 25.08 12.15 14.21
C THR A 497 24.38 12.77 13.00
N GLU A 498 24.56 12.15 11.85
CA GLU A 498 23.90 12.54 10.61
C GLU A 498 22.45 12.03 10.58
N TYR A 499 21.56 12.84 10.01
CA TYR A 499 20.20 12.43 9.73
C TYR A 499 20.19 11.38 8.61
N ILE A 500 19.57 10.22 8.86
CA ILE A 500 19.47 9.14 7.87
C ILE A 500 18.07 9.14 7.28
N ASP A 501 17.96 9.61 6.03
CA ASP A 501 16.70 9.52 5.26
C ASP A 501 16.60 8.18 4.55
N GLY A 502 15.70 7.31 5.03
CA GLY A 502 15.38 6.07 4.34
C GLY A 502 14.64 6.32 3.00
N VAL A 503 14.88 5.46 2.01
CA VAL A 503 14.15 5.56 0.73
C VAL A 503 12.66 5.28 0.87
N SER A 504 11.84 5.92 0.03
CA SER A 504 10.38 5.86 0.12
C SER A 504 9.81 4.45 0.03
N ALA A 505 10.49 3.51 -0.62
CA ALA A 505 10.08 2.11 -0.73
C ALA A 505 10.03 1.35 0.62
N LEU A 506 10.66 1.89 1.67
CA LEU A 506 10.63 1.31 3.02
C LEU A 506 9.38 1.73 3.81
N TYR A 507 8.62 2.72 3.36
CA TYR A 507 7.50 3.31 4.09
C TYR A 507 6.17 2.97 3.41
N THR A 508 5.15 2.57 4.19
CA THR A 508 3.76 2.55 3.69
C THR A 508 3.30 3.97 3.34
N THR A 509 3.73 4.96 4.13
CA THR A 509 3.46 6.38 3.89
C THR A 509 4.65 7.20 4.40
N LYS A 510 5.48 7.69 3.47
CA LYS A 510 6.57 8.63 3.78
C LYS A 510 6.00 10.03 4.06
N GLY A 511 6.63 10.82 4.93
CA GLY A 511 6.13 12.14 5.30
C GLY A 511 5.32 12.16 6.60
N THR A 512 5.43 11.11 7.41
CA THR A 512 4.66 10.93 8.66
C THR A 512 5.56 11.10 9.87
N ARG A 513 5.07 10.75 11.07
CA ARG A 513 5.86 10.77 12.31
C ARG A 513 7.14 9.91 12.26
N PHE A 514 7.23 8.97 11.32
CA PHE A 514 8.36 8.08 11.14
C PHE A 514 9.47 8.66 10.24
N ASP A 515 9.36 9.92 9.79
CA ASP A 515 10.47 10.54 9.08
C ASP A 515 11.70 10.66 10.00
N GLY A 516 12.82 10.10 9.55
CA GLY A 516 14.10 10.14 10.26
C GLY A 516 14.33 8.97 11.22
N VAL A 517 13.42 8.00 11.33
CA VAL A 517 13.57 6.85 12.25
C VAL A 517 14.81 6.00 11.99
N PHE A 518 15.31 5.96 10.75
CA PHE A 518 16.56 5.27 10.43
C PHE A 518 17.78 5.94 11.04
N THR A 519 17.69 7.19 11.52
CA THR A 519 18.76 7.85 12.28
C THR A 519 19.15 7.04 13.52
N LYS A 520 18.21 6.26 14.08
CA LYS A 520 18.44 5.31 15.19
C LYS A 520 19.55 4.29 14.90
N LEU A 521 19.79 3.95 13.63
CA LEU A 521 20.88 3.04 13.23
C LEU A 521 22.26 3.55 13.66
N SER A 522 22.41 4.87 13.86
CA SER A 522 23.64 5.48 14.36
C SER A 522 24.13 4.89 15.68
N ALA A 523 23.26 4.28 16.49
CA ALA A 523 23.65 3.58 17.72
C ALA A 523 24.70 2.47 17.47
N TRP A 524 24.76 1.89 16.27
CA TRP A 524 25.79 0.91 15.91
C TRP A 524 27.20 1.51 15.75
N LYS A 525 27.34 2.84 15.66
CA LYS A 525 28.64 3.53 15.59
C LYS A 525 29.39 3.55 16.93
N LEU A 526 28.70 3.27 18.04
CA LEU A 526 29.19 3.35 19.42
C LEU A 526 30.16 2.21 19.79
N VAL A 527 31.17 1.96 18.96
CA VAL A 527 32.10 0.82 19.05
C VAL A 527 33.02 0.87 20.29
N GLU A 528 32.99 1.95 21.06
CA GLU A 528 33.64 2.07 22.37
C GLU A 528 32.88 1.36 23.51
N TYR A 529 31.69 0.82 23.23
CA TYR A 529 30.87 0.03 24.17
C TYR A 529 30.71 -1.41 23.69
N ASP A 530 30.70 -2.35 24.65
CA ASP A 530 30.51 -3.78 24.37
C ASP A 530 29.06 -4.12 24.02
N LYS A 531 28.11 -3.46 24.71
CA LYS A 531 26.67 -3.57 24.47
C LYS A 531 26.00 -2.23 24.75
N VAL A 532 24.98 -1.91 23.98
CA VAL A 532 24.13 -0.74 24.20
C VAL A 532 22.66 -1.13 24.18
N ILE A 533 21.86 -0.46 25.02
CA ILE A 533 20.41 -0.55 25.00
C ILE A 533 19.88 0.72 24.37
N LEU A 534 19.38 0.61 23.14
CA LEU A 534 18.68 1.67 22.44
C LEU A 534 17.24 1.75 22.95
N LEU A 535 16.84 2.94 23.39
CA LEU A 535 15.52 3.23 23.96
C LEU A 535 14.84 4.34 23.17
N ASP A 536 13.55 4.15 22.88
CA ASP A 536 12.72 5.24 22.39
C ASP A 536 12.41 6.26 23.50
N ILE A 537 12.32 7.53 23.13
CA ILE A 537 12.02 8.65 24.04
C ILE A 537 10.63 8.56 24.71
N ASP A 538 9.72 7.77 24.15
CA ASP A 538 8.37 7.53 24.66
C ASP A 538 8.29 6.28 25.56
N THR A 539 9.45 5.82 26.05
CA THR A 539 9.54 4.78 27.07
C THR A 539 9.72 5.37 28.47
N LEU A 540 9.22 4.65 29.47
CA LEU A 540 9.41 4.98 30.88
C LEU A 540 9.88 3.73 31.66
N PRO A 541 11.16 3.68 32.04
CA PRO A 541 11.68 2.68 32.96
C PRO A 541 11.05 2.87 34.35
N LEU A 542 10.38 1.85 34.85
CA LEU A 542 9.87 1.78 36.22
C LEU A 542 10.87 1.07 37.15
N LYS A 543 11.68 0.17 36.60
CA LYS A 543 12.70 -0.60 37.31
C LYS A 543 14.03 -0.59 36.52
N PRO A 544 15.15 -0.95 37.17
CA PRO A 544 16.45 -1.07 36.51
C PRO A 544 16.41 -2.04 35.32
N LEU A 545 17.15 -1.71 34.26
CA LEU A 545 17.16 -2.45 32.98
C LEU A 545 18.49 -3.20 32.74
N SER A 546 19.41 -3.15 33.71
CA SER A 546 20.77 -3.70 33.59
C SER A 546 20.81 -5.20 33.27
N ALA A 547 19.83 -5.96 33.74
CA ALA A 547 19.67 -7.38 33.42
C ALA A 547 19.62 -7.65 31.91
N LEU A 548 19.16 -6.68 31.09
CA LEU A 548 19.20 -6.81 29.64
C LEU A 548 20.64 -6.90 29.10
N PHE A 549 21.64 -6.28 29.75
CA PHE A 549 23.04 -6.40 29.34
C PHE A 549 23.59 -7.82 29.52
N GLU A 550 22.92 -8.71 30.25
CA GLU A 550 23.32 -10.11 30.38
C GLU A 550 22.97 -10.93 29.14
N LEU A 551 21.97 -10.50 28.35
CA LEU A 551 21.54 -11.20 27.13
C LEU A 551 22.56 -11.09 26.00
N GLU A 552 22.53 -12.07 25.10
CA GLU A 552 23.26 -11.97 23.84
C GLU A 552 22.55 -11.02 22.87
N PRO A 553 23.23 -10.00 22.32
CA PRO A 553 22.66 -9.16 21.28
C PRO A 553 22.70 -9.85 19.89
N PRO A 554 21.79 -9.50 18.97
CA PRO A 554 20.73 -8.51 19.13
C PRO A 554 19.51 -9.08 19.89
N ALA A 555 18.88 -8.29 20.76
CA ALA A 555 17.69 -8.69 21.50
C ALA A 555 16.58 -7.63 21.42
N ALA A 556 15.34 -8.06 21.19
CA ALA A 556 14.15 -7.21 21.13
C ALA A 556 12.87 -8.00 21.44
N LEU A 557 11.78 -7.29 21.74
CA LEU A 557 10.46 -7.91 21.93
C LEU A 557 9.88 -8.34 20.58
N VAL A 558 9.44 -9.60 20.46
CA VAL A 558 8.65 -10.06 19.30
C VAL A 558 7.23 -9.50 19.41
N ARG A 559 6.74 -8.84 18.36
CA ARG A 559 5.36 -8.32 18.32
C ARG A 559 4.35 -9.46 18.25
N GLY A 560 3.18 -9.22 18.82
CA GLY A 560 2.09 -10.21 18.93
C GLY A 560 2.05 -10.90 20.29
N SER A 561 1.29 -11.99 20.35
CA SER A 561 1.13 -12.83 21.55
C SER A 561 2.11 -13.99 21.47
N SER A 562 3.35 -13.75 21.89
CA SER A 562 4.39 -14.78 21.98
C SER A 562 4.56 -15.23 23.43
N ASP A 563 4.56 -16.54 23.66
CA ASP A 563 4.88 -17.15 24.96
C ASP A 563 6.38 -17.48 25.08
N MET A 564 7.23 -16.82 24.29
CA MET A 564 8.68 -17.04 24.33
C MET A 564 9.26 -16.61 25.68
N GLU A 565 10.18 -17.41 26.20
CA GLU A 565 10.93 -17.07 27.41
C GLU A 565 11.91 -15.92 27.17
N HIS A 566 12.18 -15.15 28.22
CA HIS A 566 13.19 -14.09 28.18
C HIS A 566 14.58 -14.65 27.83
N GLY A 567 15.22 -14.09 26.81
CA GLY A 567 16.53 -14.54 26.30
C GLY A 567 16.49 -15.72 25.33
N ALA A 568 15.31 -16.28 25.05
CA ALA A 568 15.16 -17.35 24.07
C ALA A 568 15.66 -16.92 22.67
N VAL A 569 16.27 -17.85 21.93
CA VAL A 569 16.62 -17.63 20.52
C VAL A 569 15.33 -17.52 19.71
N ILE A 570 15.23 -16.48 18.89
CA ILE A 570 14.12 -16.31 17.96
C ILE A 570 14.50 -16.93 16.61
N ASP A 571 13.67 -17.84 16.15
CA ASP A 571 13.74 -18.35 14.78
C ASP A 571 13.23 -17.29 13.81
N GLY A 572 14.13 -16.70 13.02
CA GLY A 572 13.80 -15.61 12.08
C GLY A 572 12.69 -15.97 11.08
N ARG A 573 12.41 -17.25 10.84
CA ARG A 573 11.30 -17.72 10.00
C ARG A 573 9.93 -17.33 10.56
N CYS A 574 9.80 -17.15 11.88
CA CYS A 574 8.53 -16.77 12.51
C CYS A 574 8.05 -15.37 12.09
N PHE A 575 8.91 -14.56 11.47
CA PHE A 575 8.56 -13.24 10.94
C PHE A 575 7.97 -13.28 9.53
N PHE A 576 8.00 -14.43 8.87
CA PHE A 576 7.59 -14.57 7.48
C PHE A 576 6.54 -15.67 7.30
N SER A 577 5.62 -15.48 6.36
CA SER A 577 4.63 -16.47 5.94
C SER A 577 4.64 -16.62 4.41
N GLU A 578 4.25 -17.80 3.92
CA GLU A 578 4.07 -18.04 2.48
C GLU A 578 2.90 -17.18 1.97
N GLY A 579 3.19 -16.29 1.03
CA GLY A 579 2.19 -15.41 0.42
C GLY A 579 1.26 -16.18 -0.52
N ASP A 580 0.03 -15.69 -0.62
CA ASP A 580 -1.01 -16.29 -1.45
C ASP A 580 -0.64 -16.26 -2.94
N GLY A 581 -0.25 -17.41 -3.50
CA GLY A 581 -0.36 -17.69 -4.95
C GLY A 581 0.91 -17.70 -5.80
N GLU A 582 2.09 -17.43 -5.26
CA GLU A 582 3.37 -17.58 -5.99
C GLU A 582 4.26 -18.61 -5.25
N PRO A 583 4.69 -19.72 -5.89
CA PRO A 583 5.62 -20.65 -5.27
C PRO A 583 6.93 -19.92 -4.93
N GLY A 584 7.19 -19.68 -3.64
CA GLY A 584 8.40 -19.02 -3.15
C GLY A 584 8.25 -17.56 -2.70
N GLY A 585 7.03 -17.00 -2.64
CA GLY A 585 6.78 -15.66 -2.12
C GLY A 585 6.80 -15.61 -0.59
N TRP A 586 7.91 -15.20 0.03
CA TRP A 586 7.97 -14.94 1.47
C TRP A 586 7.49 -13.51 1.76
N LEU A 587 6.36 -13.35 2.46
CA LEU A 587 5.86 -12.05 2.93
C LEU A 587 6.14 -11.90 4.43
N GLN A 588 6.62 -10.73 4.84
CA GLN A 588 6.80 -10.43 6.26
C GLN A 588 5.43 -10.26 6.92
N SER A 589 5.11 -11.14 7.87
CA SER A 589 3.84 -11.17 8.61
C SER A 589 3.99 -10.80 10.08
N GLY A 590 5.22 -10.70 10.58
CA GLY A 590 5.54 -10.30 11.95
C GLY A 590 6.80 -9.44 12.04
N GLY A 591 7.24 -9.16 13.27
CA GLY A 591 8.54 -8.54 13.49
C GLY A 591 8.79 -8.15 14.94
N ILE A 592 9.94 -7.56 15.19
CA ILE A 592 10.30 -7.04 16.50
C ILE A 592 9.67 -5.66 16.77
N ASN A 593 9.59 -5.28 18.04
CA ASN A 593 9.33 -3.90 18.46
C ASN A 593 10.66 -3.21 18.77
N ALA A 594 10.93 -2.08 18.10
CA ALA A 594 12.20 -1.37 18.25
C ALA A 594 12.27 -0.37 19.42
N GLY A 595 11.24 -0.26 20.26
CA GLY A 595 11.24 0.66 21.40
C GLY A 595 12.30 0.35 22.45
N VAL A 596 12.73 -0.92 22.53
CA VAL A 596 13.86 -1.38 23.34
C VAL A 596 14.64 -2.41 22.54
N ILE A 597 15.88 -2.09 22.18
CA ILE A 597 16.80 -2.99 21.48
C ILE A 597 18.11 -3.07 22.24
N LEU A 598 18.51 -4.29 22.61
CA LEU A 598 19.90 -4.57 22.99
C LEU A 598 20.69 -4.91 21.74
N LEU A 599 21.80 -4.21 21.51
CA LEU A 599 22.66 -4.46 20.35
C LEU A 599 24.14 -4.42 20.71
N ARG A 600 24.95 -5.06 19.86
CA ARG A 600 26.41 -4.93 19.86
C ARG A 600 26.81 -3.93 18.77
N PRO A 601 27.41 -2.79 19.13
CA PRO A 601 27.87 -1.82 18.15
C PRO A 601 28.88 -2.43 17.17
N SER A 602 28.78 -2.06 15.90
CA SER A 602 29.66 -2.51 14.83
C SER A 602 29.56 -1.55 13.66
N LEU A 603 30.67 -0.89 13.34
CA LEU A 603 30.75 0.04 12.21
C LEU A 603 30.45 -0.67 10.88
N THR A 604 30.90 -1.91 10.72
CA THR A 604 30.63 -2.72 9.52
C THR A 604 29.15 -3.03 9.36
N ILE A 605 28.45 -3.37 10.44
CA ILE A 605 26.99 -3.60 10.39
C ILE A 605 26.27 -2.28 10.10
N PHE A 606 26.71 -1.17 10.71
CA PHE A 606 26.15 0.16 10.44
C PHE A 606 26.28 0.55 8.97
N GLU A 607 27.47 0.42 8.36
CA GLU A 607 27.72 0.78 6.97
C GLU A 607 26.91 -0.08 5.99
N GLN A 608 26.75 -1.37 6.28
CA GLN A 608 25.86 -2.26 5.53
C GLN A 608 24.42 -1.75 5.59
N MET A 609 23.90 -1.51 6.80
CA MET A 609 22.53 -1.04 6.96
C MET A 609 22.30 0.31 6.30
N LEU A 610 23.25 1.24 6.45
CA LEU A 610 23.19 2.55 5.81
C LEU A 610 23.10 2.41 4.29
N SER A 611 23.98 1.61 3.68
CA SER A 611 23.96 1.36 2.24
C SER A 611 22.65 0.75 1.76
N GLU A 612 22.04 -0.14 2.54
CA GLU A 612 20.78 -0.79 2.17
C GLU A 612 19.59 0.18 2.26
N VAL A 613 19.50 0.99 3.32
CA VAL A 613 18.34 1.88 3.54
C VAL A 613 18.35 3.14 2.68
N THR A 614 19.52 3.54 2.16
CA THR A 614 19.66 4.72 1.27
C THR A 614 19.72 4.36 -0.22
N SER A 615 19.92 3.09 -0.58
CA SER A 615 19.88 2.65 -1.98
C SER A 615 18.46 2.76 -2.54
N GLN A 616 18.23 3.26 -3.76
CA GLN A 616 16.85 3.38 -4.29
C GLN A 616 16.25 2.07 -4.80
N HIS A 617 17.11 1.09 -5.10
CA HIS A 617 16.72 -0.13 -5.83
C HIS A 617 17.14 -1.40 -5.08
N HIS A 618 17.26 -1.34 -3.76
CA HIS A 618 17.63 -2.53 -2.99
C HIS A 618 16.47 -3.54 -3.01
N PRO A 619 16.71 -4.81 -3.39
CA PRO A 619 15.63 -5.79 -3.59
C PRO A 619 14.93 -6.20 -2.29
N ALA A 620 15.53 -5.92 -1.12
CA ALA A 620 14.93 -6.23 0.19
C ALA A 620 14.04 -5.12 0.77
N HIS A 621 13.74 -4.07 -0.02
CA HIS A 621 12.81 -3.04 0.41
C HIS A 621 11.38 -3.54 0.41
N ILE A 622 10.83 -3.64 1.61
CA ILE A 622 9.44 -3.96 1.86
C ILE A 622 8.90 -2.85 2.73
N ALA A 623 7.83 -2.21 2.26
CA ALA A 623 7.15 -1.13 2.95
C ALA A 623 6.55 -1.65 4.27
N GLY A 624 6.78 -0.91 5.35
CA GLY A 624 6.27 -1.22 6.68
C GLY A 624 5.67 -0.01 7.37
N ASN A 625 4.77 -0.27 8.32
CA ASN A 625 4.21 0.77 9.20
C ASN A 625 5.19 1.18 10.31
N GLY A 626 6.18 0.34 10.62
CA GLY A 626 7.35 0.66 11.44
C GLY A 626 8.60 0.37 10.62
N PRO A 627 9.01 1.29 9.73
CA PRO A 627 9.94 0.96 8.65
C PRO A 627 11.33 0.56 9.17
N GLU A 628 11.81 1.15 10.26
CA GLU A 628 13.09 0.80 10.88
C GLU A 628 13.03 -0.55 11.61
N GLN A 629 11.96 -0.82 12.34
CA GLN A 629 11.83 -2.08 13.09
C GLN A 629 11.56 -3.26 12.14
N ASP A 630 10.81 -3.04 11.06
CA ASP A 630 10.56 -4.05 10.04
C ASP A 630 11.86 -4.33 9.25
N TYR A 631 12.63 -3.29 8.94
CA TYR A 631 13.97 -3.44 8.36
C TYR A 631 14.92 -4.23 9.27
N LEU A 632 15.06 -3.84 10.54
CA LEU A 632 15.93 -4.51 11.51
C LEU A 632 15.52 -5.97 11.75
N THR A 633 14.21 -6.23 11.77
CA THR A 633 13.68 -7.60 11.83
C THR A 633 14.28 -8.43 10.69
N ARG A 634 14.14 -7.98 9.44
CA ARG A 634 14.63 -8.71 8.25
C ARG A 634 16.15 -8.82 8.23
N PHE A 635 16.85 -7.74 8.55
CA PHE A 635 18.31 -7.67 8.49
C PHE A 635 18.99 -8.72 9.39
N PHE A 636 18.42 -8.95 10.58
CA PHE A 636 18.95 -9.94 11.53
C PHE A 636 18.24 -11.30 11.47
N ALA A 637 17.03 -11.41 10.90
CA ALA A 637 16.31 -12.68 10.78
C ALA A 637 17.07 -13.73 9.93
N ALA A 638 17.85 -13.29 8.94
CA ALA A 638 18.62 -14.17 8.07
C ALA A 638 20.02 -14.53 8.60
N ARG A 639 20.45 -13.98 9.74
CA ARG A 639 21.81 -14.15 10.28
C ARG A 639 21.86 -15.34 11.25
N VAL A 640 22.46 -16.44 10.79
CA VAL A 640 22.64 -17.66 11.57
C VAL A 640 23.71 -17.47 12.67
N ASP A 641 24.67 -16.57 12.46
CA ASP A 641 25.76 -16.25 13.38
C ASP A 641 25.34 -15.32 14.52
N THR A 642 24.31 -14.50 14.31
CA THR A 642 23.80 -13.54 15.32
C THR A 642 22.26 -13.52 15.33
N PRO A 643 21.61 -14.60 15.80
CA PRO A 643 20.15 -14.65 15.82
C PRO A 643 19.58 -13.69 16.87
N TRP A 644 18.35 -13.23 16.63
CA TRP A 644 17.62 -12.42 17.60
C TRP A 644 17.40 -13.18 18.93
N ARG A 645 17.48 -12.47 20.05
CA ARG A 645 17.03 -12.93 21.37
C ARG A 645 15.74 -12.24 21.79
N HIS A 646 14.84 -12.98 22.43
CA HIS A 646 13.56 -12.43 22.90
C HIS A 646 13.72 -11.59 24.16
N ILE A 647 13.27 -10.33 24.12
CA ILE A 647 13.06 -9.51 25.31
C ILE A 647 11.61 -9.70 25.77
N ASP A 648 11.42 -9.98 27.05
CA ASP A 648 10.09 -10.23 27.62
C ASP A 648 9.24 -8.95 27.62
N VAL A 649 7.92 -9.13 27.55
CA VAL A 649 6.95 -8.02 27.51
C VAL A 649 7.09 -7.06 28.70
N SER A 650 7.59 -7.52 29.85
CA SER A 650 7.86 -6.66 31.02
C SER A 650 8.88 -5.54 30.75
N TYR A 651 9.80 -5.74 29.80
CA TYR A 651 10.81 -4.75 29.42
C TYR A 651 10.39 -3.86 28.26
N ASN A 652 9.21 -4.08 27.65
CA ASN A 652 8.68 -3.27 26.55
C ASN A 652 7.15 -3.35 26.56
N PHE A 653 6.55 -2.91 27.67
CA PHE A 653 5.12 -3.05 27.91
C PHE A 653 4.33 -1.94 27.20
N GLN A 654 3.86 -2.23 26.00
CA GLN A 654 2.98 -1.35 25.23
C GLN A 654 1.51 -1.45 25.67
N LEU A 655 0.92 -0.35 26.15
CA LEU A 655 -0.48 -0.34 26.64
C LEU A 655 -1.51 -0.60 25.54
N HIS A 656 -1.36 0.05 24.38
CA HIS A 656 -2.28 -0.12 23.24
C HIS A 656 -2.30 -1.54 22.65
N HIS A 657 -1.42 -2.45 23.12
CA HIS A 657 -1.46 -3.87 22.77
C HIS A 657 -2.34 -4.72 23.69
N ILE A 658 -2.88 -4.17 24.77
CA ILE A 658 -3.83 -4.89 25.64
C ILE A 658 -5.10 -5.29 24.86
N PRO A 659 -5.74 -4.39 24.07
CA PRO A 659 -6.90 -4.79 23.29
C PRO A 659 -6.56 -5.83 22.22
N PHE A 660 -5.42 -5.73 21.54
CA PHE A 660 -4.97 -6.77 20.61
C PHE A 660 -4.78 -8.14 21.31
N ALA A 661 -4.24 -8.17 22.52
CA ALA A 661 -4.11 -9.42 23.29
C ALA A 661 -5.50 -9.97 23.70
N LEU A 662 -6.43 -9.09 24.10
CA LEU A 662 -7.81 -9.45 24.43
C LEU A 662 -8.52 -10.07 23.22
N GLU A 663 -8.41 -9.45 22.05
CA GLU A 663 -8.99 -9.93 20.80
C GLU A 663 -8.47 -11.31 20.42
N GLN A 664 -7.18 -11.60 20.66
CA GLN A 664 -6.61 -12.93 20.42
C GLN A 664 -7.20 -13.98 21.37
N VAL A 665 -7.42 -13.66 22.65
CA VAL A 665 -8.07 -14.57 23.60
C VAL A 665 -9.51 -14.83 23.19
N VAL A 666 -10.25 -13.80 22.80
CA VAL A 666 -11.64 -13.93 22.33
C VAL A 666 -11.70 -14.82 21.09
N ARG A 667 -10.80 -14.61 20.12
CA ARG A 667 -10.69 -15.47 18.93
C ARG A 667 -10.31 -16.91 19.27
N TYR A 668 -9.38 -17.11 20.20
CA TYR A 668 -8.96 -18.43 20.65
C TYR A 668 -10.12 -19.18 21.32
N ARG A 669 -10.85 -18.52 22.22
CA ARG A 669 -12.03 -19.09 22.89
C ARG A 669 -13.17 -19.40 21.93
N ASN A 670 -13.41 -18.55 20.92
CA ASN A 670 -14.40 -18.83 19.88
C ASN A 670 -14.08 -20.07 19.03
N GLN A 671 -12.81 -20.52 18.97
CA GLN A 671 -12.40 -21.69 18.18
C GLN A 671 -12.50 -23.02 18.94
N LEU A 672 -12.71 -22.97 20.27
CA LEU A 672 -12.66 -24.15 21.13
C LEU A 672 -14.05 -24.43 21.69
N PHE A 673 -14.72 -25.43 21.11
CA PHE A 673 -16.06 -25.86 21.51
C PHE A 673 -16.09 -26.80 22.74
N GLU A 674 -14.93 -27.13 23.33
CA GLU A 674 -14.82 -28.12 24.41
C GLU A 674 -14.31 -27.53 25.74
N SER A 675 -14.94 -27.95 26.84
CA SER A 675 -14.76 -27.44 28.21
C SER A 675 -13.41 -27.78 28.88
N GLU A 676 -12.46 -28.38 28.15
CA GLU A 676 -11.16 -28.81 28.69
C GLU A 676 -9.95 -28.13 28.04
N ALA A 677 -10.16 -27.11 27.20
CA ALA A 677 -9.05 -26.33 26.67
C ALA A 677 -8.38 -25.49 27.77
N SER A 678 -7.04 -25.53 27.84
CA SER A 678 -6.28 -24.69 28.76
C SER A 678 -6.65 -23.23 28.58
N ASP A 679 -6.86 -22.50 29.68
CA ASP A 679 -7.01 -21.03 29.70
C ASP A 679 -5.71 -20.36 29.23
N TRP A 680 -5.44 -20.40 27.93
CA TRP A 680 -4.33 -19.68 27.33
C TRP A 680 -4.61 -18.19 27.47
N LEU A 681 -3.73 -17.51 28.23
CA LEU A 681 -3.83 -16.09 28.51
C LEU A 681 -2.48 -15.46 28.21
N PRO A 682 -2.39 -14.55 27.21
CA PRO A 682 -1.16 -13.84 26.90
C PRO A 682 -0.59 -13.17 28.14
N ARG A 683 0.73 -13.27 28.32
CA ARG A 683 1.44 -12.66 29.46
C ARG A 683 1.11 -11.19 29.67
N ARG A 684 0.83 -10.44 28.60
CA ARG A 684 0.44 -9.02 28.64
C ARG A 684 -0.84 -8.76 29.45
N LEU A 685 -1.76 -9.72 29.52
CA LEU A 685 -3.02 -9.60 30.26
C LEU A 685 -2.92 -10.11 31.70
N SER A 686 -1.87 -10.86 32.03
CA SER A 686 -1.68 -11.51 33.33
C SER A 686 -0.51 -10.98 34.15
N ILE A 687 0.40 -10.22 33.55
CA ILE A 687 1.56 -9.66 34.25
C ILE A 687 1.14 -8.59 35.26
N ASP A 688 1.60 -8.71 36.50
CA ASP A 688 1.33 -7.69 37.51
C ASP A 688 2.13 -6.40 37.27
N LEU A 689 1.57 -5.26 37.69
CA LEU A 689 2.25 -3.95 37.59
C LEU A 689 3.65 -3.97 38.23
N GLU A 690 3.82 -4.73 39.31
CA GLU A 690 5.09 -4.86 40.00
C GLU A 690 6.14 -5.56 39.13
N ASP A 691 5.75 -6.41 38.19
CA ASP A 691 6.71 -7.13 37.35
C ASP A 691 7.12 -6.35 36.09
N ILE A 692 6.34 -5.34 35.72
CA ILE A 692 6.64 -4.47 34.58
C ILE A 692 7.87 -3.61 34.89
N LYS A 693 8.90 -3.72 34.02
CA LYS A 693 10.17 -2.99 34.14
C LYS A 693 10.15 -1.69 33.35
N LEU A 694 9.53 -1.68 32.18
CA LEU A 694 9.45 -0.52 31.31
C LEU A 694 8.11 -0.49 30.58
N VAL A 695 7.48 0.68 30.58
CA VAL A 695 6.24 0.94 29.85
C VAL A 695 6.55 1.79 28.62
N HIS A 696 5.99 1.42 27.47
CA HIS A 696 6.26 2.06 26.17
C HIS A 696 4.96 2.63 25.56
N PHE A 697 5.00 3.93 25.22
CA PHE A 697 3.84 4.70 24.75
C PHE A 697 3.95 5.08 23.28
N SER A 698 3.75 4.11 22.39
CA SER A 698 3.81 4.34 20.94
C SER A 698 2.54 4.95 20.31
N GLY A 699 1.59 5.41 21.13
CA GLY A 699 0.39 6.17 20.70
C GLY A 699 0.73 7.60 20.25
N GLU A 700 -0.28 8.38 19.84
CA GLU A 700 -0.11 9.78 19.42
C GLU A 700 -0.04 10.71 20.64
N LEU A 701 -0.87 10.47 21.66
CA LEU A 701 -0.80 11.15 22.95
C LEU A 701 0.41 10.61 23.73
N LYS A 702 1.31 11.52 24.10
CA LYS A 702 2.56 11.24 24.82
C LYS A 702 2.55 11.91 26.18
N TYR A 703 3.30 11.36 27.12
CA TYR A 703 3.37 11.88 28.49
C TYR A 703 3.76 13.35 28.61
N TRP A 704 4.68 13.81 27.77
CA TRP A 704 5.12 15.19 27.80
C TRP A 704 3.98 16.17 27.47
N HIS A 705 2.93 15.76 26.75
CA HIS A 705 1.76 16.61 26.49
C HIS A 705 1.06 17.03 27.78
N MET A 706 1.06 16.20 28.83
CA MET A 706 0.52 16.58 30.14
C MET A 706 1.25 17.77 30.76
N THR A 707 2.56 17.93 30.48
CA THR A 707 3.36 19.05 31.01
C THR A 707 3.39 20.25 30.05
N LEU A 708 3.25 20.01 28.75
CA LEU A 708 3.31 21.06 27.72
C LEU A 708 1.94 21.72 27.45
N CYS A 709 0.81 21.10 27.80
CA CYS A 709 -0.52 21.71 27.65
C CYS A 709 -0.68 22.96 28.53
N ARG A 710 -0.70 24.14 27.90
CA ARG A 710 -0.83 25.46 28.55
C ARG A 710 -2.28 25.95 28.51
N GLY A 711 -2.91 26.06 29.68
CA GLY A 711 -4.25 26.63 29.88
C GLY A 711 -4.72 26.47 31.32
N ALA A 712 -5.46 27.45 31.85
CA ALA A 712 -5.72 27.65 33.28
C ALA A 712 -6.47 26.50 33.97
N GLU A 713 -5.79 25.84 34.92
CA GLU A 713 -6.19 25.58 36.32
C GLU A 713 -5.40 24.38 36.83
N MET A 714 -4.18 24.63 37.35
CA MET A 714 -3.44 23.66 38.19
C MET A 714 -4.14 23.35 39.53
N ALA A 715 -5.37 23.84 39.73
CA ALA A 715 -6.15 23.64 40.95
C ALA A 715 -6.77 22.22 41.02
N GLU A 716 -6.84 21.48 39.92
CA GLU A 716 -7.40 20.12 39.85
C GLU A 716 -6.44 19.11 39.18
N ALA A 717 -5.19 19.05 39.64
CA ALA A 717 -4.15 18.18 39.06
C ALA A 717 -4.55 16.68 39.01
N GLU A 718 -5.31 16.21 40.00
CA GLU A 718 -5.76 14.81 40.08
C GLU A 718 -6.88 14.52 39.06
N LEU A 719 -7.86 15.42 38.90
CA LEU A 719 -8.91 15.31 37.88
C LEU A 719 -8.32 15.41 36.46
N CYS A 720 -7.28 16.22 36.28
CA CYS A 720 -6.54 16.33 35.02
C CYS A 720 -5.79 15.03 34.68
N MET A 721 -5.19 14.36 35.67
CA MET A 721 -4.49 13.09 35.49
C MET A 721 -5.45 11.98 35.08
N GLU A 722 -6.58 11.84 35.78
CA GLU A 722 -7.59 10.84 35.43
C GLU A 722 -8.12 11.05 34.00
N ARG A 723 -8.42 12.30 33.64
CA ARG A 723 -8.86 12.63 32.28
C ARG A 723 -7.79 12.31 31.24
N PHE A 724 -6.52 12.57 31.53
CA PHE A 724 -5.41 12.26 30.63
C PHE A 724 -5.26 10.74 30.43
N VAL A 725 -5.35 9.96 31.51
CA VAL A 725 -5.34 8.49 31.45
C VAL A 725 -6.47 7.97 30.57
N GLU A 726 -7.70 8.47 30.76
CA GLU A 726 -8.85 8.09 29.93
C GLU A 726 -8.63 8.45 28.46
N GLN A 727 -8.07 9.64 28.17
CA GLN A 727 -7.73 10.04 26.81
C GLN A 727 -6.67 9.11 26.17
N MET A 728 -5.64 8.70 26.93
CA MET A 728 -4.63 7.77 26.43
C MET A 728 -5.21 6.40 26.10
N LEU A 729 -6.13 5.89 26.93
CA LEU A 729 -6.78 4.59 26.69
C LEU A 729 -7.76 4.66 25.51
N ALA A 730 -8.44 5.80 25.34
CA ALA A 730 -9.37 6.04 24.25
C ALA A 730 -8.71 6.08 22.86
N GLU A 731 -7.38 6.26 22.76
CA GLU A 731 -6.65 6.15 21.48
C GLU A 731 -6.59 4.71 20.95
N PHE A 732 -6.94 3.70 21.76
CA PHE A 732 -6.84 2.32 21.32
C PHE A 732 -8.01 1.97 20.40
N ALA A 733 -7.70 1.41 19.22
CA ALA A 733 -8.67 1.22 18.14
C ALA A 733 -9.95 0.49 18.53
N SER A 734 -9.92 -0.43 19.51
CA SER A 734 -11.09 -1.18 19.98
C SER A 734 -11.62 -0.73 21.35
N TYR A 735 -11.12 0.39 21.90
CA TYR A 735 -11.61 0.97 23.16
C TYR A 735 -13.11 1.31 23.08
N GLY A 736 -13.53 1.88 21.94
CA GLY A 736 -14.93 2.18 21.64
C GLY A 736 -15.81 0.94 21.79
N ALA A 737 -15.43 -0.14 21.11
CA ALA A 737 -16.13 -1.41 21.11
C ALA A 737 -16.18 -2.10 22.49
N TRP A 738 -15.05 -2.15 23.20
CA TRP A 738 -14.96 -2.90 24.47
C TRP A 738 -15.47 -2.13 25.68
N VAL A 739 -15.21 -0.83 25.76
CA VAL A 739 -15.47 -0.04 26.98
C VAL A 739 -16.73 0.81 26.83
N THR A 740 -16.78 1.68 25.82
CA THR A 740 -17.88 2.67 25.69
C THR A 740 -19.16 2.08 25.10
N GLY A 741 -19.05 1.05 24.26
CA GLY A 741 -20.16 0.48 23.52
C GLY A 741 -20.64 1.36 22.36
N GLU A 742 -19.88 2.39 21.97
CA GLU A 742 -20.16 3.23 20.79
C GLU A 742 -19.97 2.45 19.47
N GLU A 743 -19.10 1.45 19.47
CA GLU A 743 -18.83 0.55 18.35
C GLU A 743 -19.28 -0.88 18.70
N ASP A 744 -19.62 -1.67 17.68
CA ASP A 744 -20.02 -3.06 17.87
C ASP A 744 -18.79 -3.95 18.12
N CYS A 745 -18.89 -4.88 19.06
CA CYS A 745 -17.81 -5.83 19.35
C CYS A 745 -17.85 -7.10 18.48
N VAL A 746 -18.81 -7.18 17.55
CA VAL A 746 -18.98 -8.29 16.58
C VAL A 746 -17.72 -8.53 15.77
N ASP A 747 -17.07 -7.47 15.27
CA ASP A 747 -15.84 -7.58 14.47
C ASP A 747 -14.66 -8.18 15.25
N TYR A 748 -14.77 -8.23 16.59
CA TYR A 748 -13.78 -8.81 17.49
C TYR A 748 -14.18 -10.18 18.04
N GLY A 749 -15.28 -10.77 17.55
CA GLY A 749 -15.77 -12.08 17.97
C GLY A 749 -16.56 -12.09 19.28
N ALA A 750 -17.13 -10.94 19.68
CA ALA A 750 -17.99 -10.82 20.84
C ALA A 750 -19.33 -10.14 20.47
N GLN A 751 -20.33 -10.21 21.33
CA GLN A 751 -21.63 -9.54 21.15
C GLN A 751 -22.09 -8.93 22.47
N ARG A 752 -22.75 -7.77 22.42
CA ARG A 752 -23.44 -7.20 23.58
C ARG A 752 -24.88 -7.73 23.66
N ARG A 753 -25.24 -8.39 24.77
CA ARG A 753 -26.60 -8.89 25.06
C ARG A 753 -27.01 -8.53 26.48
N ASP A 754 -28.12 -7.81 26.64
CA ASP A 754 -28.66 -7.41 27.94
C ASP A 754 -27.64 -6.74 28.88
N GLY A 755 -26.73 -5.93 28.32
CA GLY A 755 -25.66 -5.26 29.07
C GLY A 755 -24.44 -6.12 29.39
N ARG A 756 -24.40 -7.38 28.94
CA ARG A 756 -23.26 -8.29 29.04
C ARG A 756 -22.52 -8.40 27.71
N ILE A 757 -21.23 -8.69 27.77
CA ILE A 757 -20.39 -9.03 26.62
C ILE A 757 -20.25 -10.55 26.61
N VAL A 758 -20.80 -11.20 25.59
CA VAL A 758 -20.73 -12.65 25.40
C VAL A 758 -19.91 -13.00 24.17
N LEU A 759 -19.34 -14.21 24.12
CA LEU A 759 -18.65 -14.69 22.92
C LEU A 759 -19.63 -14.86 21.75
N ALA A 760 -19.22 -14.51 20.54
CA ALA A 760 -20.04 -14.66 19.35
C ALA A 760 -20.32 -16.15 19.02
N GLY A 761 -19.30 -17.00 19.15
CA GLY A 761 -19.42 -18.46 18.92
C GLY A 761 -20.00 -19.24 20.09
N ASN A 762 -20.07 -18.64 21.29
CA ASN A 762 -20.69 -19.25 22.47
C ASN A 762 -21.44 -18.18 23.29
N PRO A 763 -22.71 -17.86 22.94
CA PRO A 763 -23.47 -16.81 23.61
C PRO A 763 -23.80 -17.08 25.10
N MET A 764 -23.48 -18.27 25.62
CA MET A 764 -23.62 -18.60 27.04
C MET A 764 -22.37 -18.22 27.86
N GLU A 765 -21.23 -18.00 27.21
CA GLU A 765 -20.00 -17.58 27.87
C GLU A 765 -19.98 -16.05 28.01
N ASP A 766 -20.21 -15.60 29.25
CA ASP A 766 -20.11 -14.19 29.64
C ASP A 766 -18.64 -13.82 29.91
N ILE A 767 -18.10 -12.93 29.07
CA ILE A 767 -16.74 -12.40 29.19
C ILE A 767 -16.70 -10.97 29.71
N THR A 768 -17.82 -10.42 30.19
CA THR A 768 -17.92 -9.03 30.66
C THR A 768 -16.86 -8.73 31.72
N ASP A 769 -16.75 -9.58 32.74
CA ASP A 769 -15.79 -9.39 33.82
C ASP A 769 -14.34 -9.55 33.33
N PHE A 770 -14.10 -10.37 32.31
CA PHE A 770 -12.77 -10.54 31.74
C PHE A 770 -12.33 -9.29 30.97
N VAL A 771 -13.20 -8.74 30.11
CA VAL A 771 -12.97 -7.47 29.41
C VAL A 771 -12.78 -6.34 30.43
N ALA A 772 -13.64 -6.25 31.45
CA ALA A 772 -13.53 -5.25 32.50
C ALA A 772 -12.20 -5.34 33.25
N ARG A 773 -11.75 -6.55 33.60
CA ARG A 773 -10.43 -6.75 34.24
C ARG A 773 -9.27 -6.33 33.33
N ALA A 774 -9.31 -6.67 32.04
CA ALA A 774 -8.25 -6.30 31.09
C ALA A 774 -8.08 -4.78 30.97
N PHE A 775 -9.19 -4.03 30.84
CA PHE A 775 -9.13 -2.57 30.77
C PHE A 775 -8.85 -1.91 32.12
N GLN A 776 -9.34 -2.48 33.23
CA GLN A 776 -8.97 -2.00 34.57
C GLN A 776 -7.46 -2.18 34.82
N HIS A 777 -6.89 -3.27 34.33
CA HIS A 777 -5.46 -3.53 34.38
C HIS A 777 -4.68 -2.51 33.54
N ALA A 778 -5.11 -2.26 32.29
CA ALA A 778 -4.55 -1.20 31.44
C ALA A 778 -4.58 0.17 32.11
N ARG A 779 -5.72 0.54 32.70
CA ARG A 779 -5.91 1.80 33.41
C ARG A 779 -5.01 1.93 34.63
N THR A 780 -4.87 0.87 35.41
CA THR A 780 -4.00 0.85 36.60
C THR A 780 -2.53 1.07 36.20
N ILE A 781 -2.05 0.40 35.15
CA ILE A 781 -0.69 0.57 34.64
C ILE A 781 -0.50 1.97 34.07
N CYS A 782 -1.45 2.45 33.26
CA CYS A 782 -1.40 3.79 32.66
C CYS A 782 -1.34 4.88 33.74
N ALA A 783 -2.20 4.81 34.76
CA ALA A 783 -2.20 5.77 35.86
C ALA A 783 -0.91 5.74 36.68
N ALA A 784 -0.41 4.54 37.04
CA ALA A 784 0.83 4.39 37.78
C ALA A 784 2.04 4.96 37.01
N SER A 785 2.09 4.70 35.70
CA SER A 785 3.17 5.15 34.84
C SER A 785 3.07 6.65 34.50
N CYS A 786 1.88 7.21 34.30
CA CYS A 786 1.66 8.66 34.23
C CYS A 786 2.13 9.37 35.51
N ASN A 787 1.77 8.85 36.68
CA ASN A 787 2.18 9.39 37.97
C ASN A 787 3.70 9.33 38.16
N ALA A 788 4.33 8.22 37.78
CA ALA A 788 5.79 8.06 37.83
C ALA A 788 6.50 9.05 36.90
N TRP A 789 5.99 9.20 35.67
CA TRP A 789 6.51 10.18 34.71
C TRP A 789 6.36 11.61 35.25
N HIS A 790 5.16 11.98 35.71
CA HIS A 790 4.87 13.33 36.22
C HIS A 790 5.75 13.68 37.43
N SER A 791 5.89 12.75 38.37
CA SER A 791 6.73 12.94 39.55
C SER A 791 8.21 13.13 39.17
N CYS A 792 8.70 12.38 38.18
CA CYS A 792 10.06 12.54 37.65
C CYS A 792 10.22 13.91 36.97
N ALA A 793 9.27 14.30 36.13
CA ALA A 793 9.26 15.59 35.45
C ALA A 793 9.26 16.77 36.45
N LEU A 794 8.44 16.72 37.51
CA LEU A 794 8.44 17.76 38.55
C LEU A 794 9.80 17.88 39.25
N ARG A 795 10.44 16.75 39.62
CA ARG A 795 11.78 16.78 40.21
C ARG A 795 12.83 17.33 39.24
N LEU A 796 12.73 16.97 37.97
CA LEU A 796 13.60 17.49 36.91
C LEU A 796 13.45 19.01 36.78
N LEU A 797 12.21 19.52 36.76
CA LEU A 797 11.91 20.94 36.68
C LEU A 797 12.36 21.71 37.92
N GLN A 798 12.34 21.08 39.11
CA GLN A 798 12.92 21.67 40.31
C GLN A 798 14.45 21.79 40.22
N GLN A 799 15.12 20.84 39.58
CA GLN A 799 16.57 20.86 39.35
C GLN A 799 16.96 21.81 38.21
N LEU A 800 16.09 21.96 37.21
CA LEU A 800 16.29 22.78 36.01
C LEU A 800 15.10 23.75 35.84
N PRO A 801 14.98 24.79 36.68
CA PRO A 801 13.80 25.67 36.68
C PRO A 801 13.59 26.47 35.39
N GLY A 802 14.62 26.59 34.54
CA GLY A 802 14.54 27.22 33.22
C GLY A 802 14.21 26.27 32.06
N LEU A 803 14.11 24.96 32.30
CA LEU A 803 14.00 23.95 31.23
C LEU A 803 12.85 24.25 30.26
N LEU A 804 11.62 24.42 30.77
CA LEU A 804 10.46 24.68 29.91
C LEU A 804 10.57 26.00 29.15
N HIS A 805 11.17 27.02 29.76
CA HIS A 805 11.38 28.30 29.09
C HIS A 805 12.34 28.17 27.91
N GLU A 806 13.42 27.39 28.06
CA GLU A 806 14.34 27.10 26.96
C GLU A 806 13.66 26.29 25.86
N LEU A 807 12.87 25.27 26.23
CA LEU A 807 12.13 24.45 25.26
C LEU A 807 11.06 25.24 24.49
N ASP A 808 10.44 26.26 25.09
CA ASP A 808 9.50 27.13 24.37
C ASP A 808 10.17 28.07 23.36
N ASN A 809 11.45 28.36 23.56
CA ASN A 809 12.17 29.40 22.83
C ASN A 809 13.37 28.75 22.11
N PRO A 810 13.14 27.90 21.09
CA PRO A 810 14.21 27.26 20.34
C PRO A 810 15.16 28.30 19.74
N ARG A 811 16.44 28.20 20.11
CA ARG A 811 17.48 29.09 19.60
C ARG A 811 17.82 28.70 18.16
N VAL A 812 17.82 29.69 17.28
CA VAL A 812 18.23 29.55 15.87
C VAL A 812 19.47 30.39 15.57
N PRO A 813 20.30 30.00 14.57
CA PRO A 813 21.43 30.81 14.13
C PRO A 813 21.05 32.24 13.75
N GLN A 814 21.98 33.19 13.93
CA GLN A 814 21.74 34.60 13.69
C GLN A 814 21.30 34.86 12.23
N GLY A 815 20.19 35.60 12.05
CA GLY A 815 19.65 35.93 10.74
C GLY A 815 18.69 34.88 10.16
N CYS A 816 18.46 33.77 10.85
CA CYS A 816 17.48 32.76 10.45
C CYS A 816 16.08 33.06 11.00
N ALA A 817 15.05 32.58 10.29
CA ALA A 817 13.68 32.58 10.79
C ALA A 817 13.53 31.65 11.99
N ALA A 818 12.66 32.01 12.93
CA ALA A 818 12.39 31.20 14.12
C ALA A 818 11.73 29.86 13.75
N VAL A 819 11.98 28.81 14.55
CA VAL A 819 11.22 27.56 14.45
C VAL A 819 9.73 27.85 14.66
N GLY A 820 8.91 27.29 13.79
CA GLY A 820 7.46 27.51 13.77
C GLY A 820 7.01 28.70 12.93
N ALA A 821 7.92 29.54 12.41
CA ALA A 821 7.58 30.65 11.52
C ALA A 821 7.02 30.15 10.18
N GLU A 822 6.02 30.86 9.66
CA GLU A 822 5.50 30.65 8.31
C GLU A 822 6.39 31.39 7.30
N VAL A 823 6.81 30.68 6.26
CA VAL A 823 7.73 31.13 5.22
C VAL A 823 7.23 30.69 3.85
N GLU A 824 7.83 31.21 2.80
CA GLU A 824 7.70 30.65 1.46
C GLU A 824 9.04 30.07 1.01
N VAL A 825 8.98 28.93 0.31
CA VAL A 825 10.14 28.21 -0.19
C VAL A 825 10.08 28.08 -1.70
N LEU A 826 11.17 28.44 -2.37
CA LEU A 826 11.32 28.37 -3.82
C LEU A 826 11.51 26.91 -4.27
N TRP A 827 10.66 26.40 -5.16
CA TRP A 827 10.77 25.02 -5.68
C TRP A 827 11.83 24.92 -6.80
N PRO A 828 12.72 23.91 -6.81
CA PRO A 828 13.86 23.87 -7.74
C PRO A 828 13.49 23.67 -9.21
N ASP A 829 12.46 22.85 -9.48
CA ASP A 829 12.21 22.31 -10.83
C ASP A 829 11.15 23.09 -11.64
N GLU A 830 10.40 24.02 -11.01
CA GLU A 830 9.31 24.78 -11.63
C GLU A 830 9.54 26.31 -11.60
N GLY A 831 10.70 26.75 -12.09
CA GLY A 831 10.90 28.12 -12.59
C GLY A 831 10.25 29.25 -11.77
N SER A 832 10.77 29.53 -10.58
CA SER A 832 10.44 30.71 -9.75
C SER A 832 9.14 30.68 -8.92
N THR A 833 8.53 29.51 -8.70
CA THR A 833 7.31 29.41 -7.88
C THR A 833 7.65 29.25 -6.39
N TRP A 834 7.03 30.09 -5.56
CA TRP A 834 7.19 30.12 -4.11
C TRP A 834 6.02 29.39 -3.46
N HIS A 835 6.30 28.39 -2.63
CA HIS A 835 5.29 27.59 -1.93
C HIS A 835 5.30 27.92 -0.44
N PRO A 836 4.12 28.09 0.18
CA PRO A 836 4.06 28.29 1.63
C PRO A 836 4.59 27.04 2.34
N ALA A 837 5.36 27.26 3.41
CA ALA A 837 5.87 26.23 4.29
C ALA A 837 6.04 26.77 5.72
N ARG A 838 6.22 25.87 6.69
CA ARG A 838 6.57 26.22 8.07
C ARG A 838 7.98 25.75 8.39
N VAL A 839 8.75 26.58 9.08
CA VAL A 839 10.07 26.20 9.57
C VAL A 839 9.92 25.18 10.70
N CYS A 840 10.44 23.98 10.51
CA CYS A 840 10.43 22.90 11.50
C CYS A 840 11.76 22.76 12.25
N GLY A 841 12.85 23.27 11.68
CA GLY A 841 14.18 23.22 12.27
C GLY A 841 15.15 24.11 11.49
N VAL A 842 16.26 24.46 12.10
CA VAL A 842 17.34 25.24 11.47
C VAL A 842 18.66 24.55 11.78
N HIS A 843 19.42 24.25 10.74
CA HIS A 843 20.71 23.58 10.82
C HIS A 843 21.82 24.56 11.23
N ALA A 844 22.95 24.04 11.71
CA ALA A 844 24.07 24.86 12.18
C ALA A 844 24.66 25.78 11.08
N ASP A 845 24.54 25.39 9.81
CA ASP A 845 24.98 26.18 8.65
C ASP A 845 23.96 27.25 8.21
N GLY A 846 22.82 27.34 8.90
CA GLY A 846 21.73 28.28 8.62
C GLY A 846 20.71 27.78 7.59
N THR A 847 20.86 26.57 7.06
CA THR A 847 19.82 25.95 6.21
C THR A 847 18.60 25.55 7.03
N TYR A 848 17.45 25.37 6.38
CA TYR A 848 16.18 25.10 7.04
C TYR A 848 15.70 23.66 6.81
N THR A 849 15.05 23.10 7.82
CA THR A 849 14.07 22.03 7.62
C THR A 849 12.68 22.64 7.59
N VAL A 850 11.92 22.40 6.53
CA VAL A 850 10.60 23.00 6.27
C VAL A 850 9.55 21.95 6.00
N HIS A 851 8.30 22.29 6.32
CA HIS A 851 7.12 21.45 6.08
C HIS A 851 6.11 22.22 5.25
N TYR A 852 5.79 21.72 4.05
CA TYR A 852 4.96 22.42 3.07
C TYR A 852 3.46 22.34 3.38
N TYR A 853 2.70 23.38 3.02
CA TYR A 853 1.24 23.34 3.01
C TYR A 853 0.71 22.81 1.67
N THR A 854 -0.42 22.12 1.69
CA THR A 854 -1.23 21.86 0.48
C THR A 854 -2.04 23.11 0.10
N GLU A 855 -2.64 23.12 -1.11
CA GLU A 855 -3.40 24.27 -1.64
C GLU A 855 -4.57 24.71 -0.74
N ASP A 856 -5.13 23.80 0.06
CA ASP A 856 -6.19 24.05 1.04
C ASP A 856 -5.68 24.50 2.42
N ARG A 857 -4.37 24.75 2.56
CA ARG A 857 -3.66 25.03 3.81
C ARG A 857 -3.72 23.90 4.85
N SER A 858 -4.00 22.67 4.42
CA SER A 858 -3.71 21.50 5.26
C SER A 858 -2.22 21.12 5.17
N TRP A 859 -1.74 20.30 6.11
CA TRP A 859 -0.34 19.89 6.14
C TRP A 859 -0.10 18.86 5.04
N SER A 860 0.82 19.14 4.11
CA SER A 860 1.25 18.13 3.14
C SER A 860 2.08 17.05 3.85
N SER A 861 2.28 15.89 3.23
CA SER A 861 3.28 14.92 3.70
C SER A 861 4.72 15.34 3.34
N CYS A 862 4.92 16.48 2.67
CA CYS A 862 6.23 16.87 2.15
C CYS A 862 7.03 17.69 3.17
N LYS A 863 8.08 17.08 3.72
CA LYS A 863 9.14 17.78 4.45
C LYS A 863 10.42 17.82 3.62
N GLU A 864 11.08 18.97 3.60
CA GLU A 864 12.37 19.14 2.95
C GLU A 864 13.40 19.60 3.98
N ARG A 865 14.56 18.94 4.02
CA ARG A 865 15.70 19.28 4.89
C ARG A 865 16.79 19.98 4.06
N ASN A 866 17.68 20.69 4.73
CA ASN A 866 18.81 21.40 4.10
C ASN A 866 18.39 22.44 3.05
N VAL A 867 17.23 23.10 3.25
CA VAL A 867 16.76 24.16 2.35
C VAL A 867 17.62 25.41 2.52
N SER A 868 18.29 25.82 1.44
CA SER A 868 19.14 27.01 1.43
C SER A 868 18.38 28.28 1.82
N THR A 869 19.01 29.16 2.58
CA THR A 869 18.47 30.49 2.95
C THR A 869 18.05 31.32 1.72
N ALA A 870 18.73 31.16 0.58
CA ALA A 870 18.37 31.85 -0.66
C ALA A 870 17.03 31.39 -1.24
N ARG A 871 16.57 30.19 -0.87
CA ARG A 871 15.28 29.62 -1.27
C ARG A 871 14.17 29.91 -0.25
N VAL A 872 14.43 30.65 0.82
CA VAL A 872 13.44 30.91 1.88
C VAL A 872 13.21 32.42 2.01
N ARG A 873 11.93 32.84 2.01
CA ARG A 873 11.53 34.23 2.30
C ARG A 873 10.36 34.25 3.28
N ALA A 874 10.11 35.41 3.90
CA ALA A 874 8.94 35.58 4.76
C ALA A 874 7.64 35.43 3.94
N LEU A 875 6.60 34.87 4.56
CA LEU A 875 5.30 34.69 3.91
C LEU A 875 4.74 36.04 3.44
N GLY A 876 4.48 36.18 2.13
CA GLY A 876 3.95 37.40 1.52
C GLY A 876 4.97 38.51 1.20
N ALA A 877 6.27 38.19 1.16
CA ALA A 877 7.38 39.12 0.87
C ALA A 877 7.69 39.32 -0.62
#